data_AF-A0A9X1UK35-F1
#
_entry.id   AF-A0A9X1UK35-F1
#
_cell.length_a   1.000
_cell.length_b   1.000
_cell.length_c   1.000
_cell.angle_alpha   90.00
_cell.angle_beta   90.00
_cell.angle_gamma   90.00
#
_symmetry.space_group_name_H-M   'P 1'
#
loop_
_entity.id
_entity.type
_entity.pdbx_description
1 polymer ?
#
loop_
_entity_poly.entity_id
_entity_poly.type
_entity_poly.pdbx_seq_one_letter_code
_entity_poly.pdbx_strand_id
1 'polypeptide(L)'
;MPDILKPDRWAASSQGNMFANLTAPFAGGARARDLACDATGQAAMPEATRDPLLVVAPAAALGATGLQVTAVLLPGNAPASFGTVVFAPWSEAGAYLPLHLPTVDPNVRTAAPFTLALTLASVAADGTASAIAANRIAGLIQLQLIEGIFGRLLYALAAEKHTIRRQARELAAMRQLAGAAGNALDRVGAEVGVPRLADRLAADADAGHIVLQPWTDAGGAPIPEPDDSYRRRLALFRPFLRATRARLDDALNGPGASNAPNAGLLAGLGVQARLRIVEQVNPFAVAVHLISAGSDAVRTHFLGHIRAVHLIWPQDEATANGIHLARALSAERRASMETLRASLRQSFDFPAQAALAPLLASALERVGRCRRALGQAAHWSVTRAQDGGAGSRYELGLGVDLKPPAAADLDALAAAVAHPPAIADPELAALVSAMAPVSSATDPTGAWFLNACGLQTVYTVDAATLYVSHLPAFGLVIAGPVNAAVNAAANLQAAYQAPGDPAANVVIHDGLAATLAQWTASGGAAWTALSAADATTAWNAAAPHAAADPPLAVFRAAGLADLTAPAPIAAQLEALPAELVTAIALPAALAAAVLAGTPSAADDLKRLVGLFAANGLASALPLTTTDHRVILTIGAIGLPGAGVNLSDRRSVGFRWYTVALAGSGGEIKPIGSRTVFTSASAGLTAVVVLGYARRPGLNDPYEFRADLPDGTLLTIPQYEYLMNTLGEILPIGVLVNTFALRQSGVDLNGDGHADPLPPGAARTFRPFRQDRHRGLVVPPLPAADAGA
;
A
#
# COMPACT_ATOMS: atom_id res chain seq x y z
N MET A 1 20.47 -8.90 28.59
CA MET A 1 20.90 -7.49 28.59
C MET A 1 19.85 -6.45 29.04
N PRO A 2 18.51 -6.61 28.94
CA PRO A 2 17.58 -5.56 29.40
C PRO A 2 17.65 -5.29 30.91
N ASP A 3 18.18 -6.21 31.72
CA ASP A 3 18.35 -6.01 33.17
C ASP A 3 19.39 -4.96 33.58
N ILE A 4 20.39 -4.64 32.75
CA ILE A 4 21.41 -3.63 33.12
C ILE A 4 20.85 -2.19 33.02
N LEU A 5 19.85 -1.97 32.15
CA LEU A 5 19.19 -0.67 32.03
C LEU A 5 18.08 -0.47 33.07
N LYS A 6 17.57 -1.56 33.67
CA LYS A 6 16.61 -1.46 34.77
C LYS A 6 17.29 -0.76 35.96
N PRO A 7 16.70 0.29 36.52
CA PRO A 7 17.24 0.94 37.70
C PRO A 7 17.18 -0.01 38.88
N ASP A 8 18.33 -0.37 39.43
CA ASP A 8 18.44 -1.13 40.68
C ASP A 8 18.96 -0.21 41.76
N ARG A 9 18.03 0.39 42.52
CA ARG A 9 18.34 1.34 43.59
C ARG A 9 19.18 0.70 44.70
N TRP A 10 19.01 -0.60 44.94
CA TRP A 10 19.76 -1.33 45.96
C TRP A 10 21.18 -1.60 45.49
N ALA A 11 21.39 -2.03 44.25
CA ALA A 11 22.74 -2.20 43.71
C ALA A 11 23.47 -0.86 43.48
N ALA A 12 22.72 0.21 43.16
CA ALA A 12 23.22 1.57 43.02
C ALA A 12 23.66 2.17 44.36
N SER A 13 22.84 2.06 45.42
CA SER A 13 23.15 2.56 46.78
C SER A 13 24.13 1.65 47.53
N SER A 14 25.32 1.46 46.95
CA SER A 14 26.43 0.71 47.53
C SER A 14 26.73 1.17 48.96
N GLN A 15 26.81 2.49 49.11
CA GLN A 15 27.02 3.15 50.38
C GLN A 15 25.90 2.79 51.37
N GLY A 16 24.63 3.00 51.03
CA GLY A 16 23.51 2.71 51.92
C GLY A 16 23.48 1.26 52.41
N ASN A 17 23.82 0.30 51.53
CA ASN A 17 23.96 -1.10 51.92
C ASN A 17 25.13 -1.34 52.88
N MET A 18 26.28 -0.68 52.67
CA MET A 18 27.40 -0.77 53.61
C MET A 18 27.01 -0.26 54.99
N PHE A 19 26.32 0.90 55.07
CA PHE A 19 25.82 1.46 56.33
C PHE A 19 24.81 0.53 57.03
N ALA A 20 23.86 -0.05 56.27
CA ALA A 20 22.85 -0.95 56.82
C ALA A 20 23.43 -2.24 57.43
N ASN A 21 24.62 -2.66 57.01
CA ASN A 21 25.30 -3.86 57.50
C ASN A 21 26.35 -3.57 58.59
N LEU A 22 26.51 -2.33 59.03
CA LEU A 22 27.41 -2.00 60.14
C LEU A 22 26.84 -2.49 61.47
N THR A 23 27.69 -3.12 62.28
CA THR A 23 27.31 -3.60 63.61
C THR A 23 28.20 -3.01 64.70
N ALA A 24 27.62 -2.90 65.91
CA ALA A 24 28.31 -2.55 67.16
C ALA A 24 29.20 -1.27 67.04
N PRO A 25 30.53 -1.24 67.30
CA PRO A 25 31.28 0.01 67.35
C PRO A 25 31.39 0.70 65.97
N PHE A 26 31.27 -0.05 64.87
CA PHE A 26 31.31 0.52 63.52
C PHE A 26 30.05 1.32 63.18
N ALA A 27 28.87 0.90 63.67
CA ALA A 27 27.62 1.65 63.53
C ALA A 27 27.64 2.98 64.32
N GLY A 28 28.44 3.07 65.39
CA GLY A 28 28.69 4.32 66.11
C GLY A 28 29.67 5.26 65.41
N GLY A 29 30.57 4.72 64.57
CA GLY A 29 31.62 5.47 63.87
C GLY A 29 31.23 6.00 62.49
N ALA A 30 30.07 5.58 61.96
CA ALA A 30 29.57 5.99 60.66
C ALA A 30 28.04 6.08 60.70
N ARG A 31 27.47 7.27 60.44
CA ARG A 31 26.02 7.47 60.33
C ARG A 31 25.66 8.13 59.00
N ALA A 32 24.50 7.80 58.46
CA ALA A 32 23.93 8.45 57.29
C ALA A 32 22.56 9.01 57.66
N ARG A 33 22.30 10.28 57.31
CA ARG A 33 21.06 11.00 57.60
C ARG A 33 20.58 11.71 56.34
N ASP A 34 19.34 11.48 55.95
CA ASP A 34 18.75 12.20 54.82
C ASP A 34 18.50 13.65 55.19
N LEU A 35 18.81 14.56 54.27
CA LEU A 35 18.63 16.00 54.44
C LEU A 35 17.52 16.48 53.50
N ALA A 36 16.43 16.97 54.07
CA ALA A 36 15.31 17.48 53.27
C ALA A 36 15.69 18.81 52.62
N CYS A 37 15.29 18.96 51.36
CA CYS A 37 15.31 20.23 50.65
C CYS A 37 13.89 20.81 50.64
N ASP A 38 13.75 22.10 50.94
CA ASP A 38 12.46 22.78 50.92
C ASP A 38 12.05 23.22 49.50
N ALA A 39 10.85 23.80 49.38
CA ALA A 39 10.32 24.27 48.11
C ALA A 39 11.09 25.46 47.49
N THR A 40 12.02 26.07 48.23
CA THR A 40 12.88 27.16 47.77
C THR A 40 14.26 26.68 47.32
N GLY A 41 14.52 25.36 47.36
CA GLY A 41 15.82 24.81 47.02
C GLY A 41 16.84 24.92 48.15
N GLN A 42 16.40 25.17 49.39
CA GLN A 42 17.29 25.27 50.55
C GLN A 42 17.31 23.97 51.37
N ALA A 43 18.46 23.67 51.96
CA ALA A 43 18.65 22.53 52.85
C ALA A 43 19.41 22.97 54.10
N ALA A 44 18.86 22.72 55.29
CA ALA A 44 19.40 23.20 56.55
C ALA A 44 19.80 22.04 57.49
N MET A 45 21.01 22.13 58.05
CA MET A 45 21.49 21.26 59.11
C MET A 45 21.57 22.09 60.41
N PRO A 46 20.55 22.02 61.28
CA PRO A 46 20.46 22.88 62.46
C PRO A 46 21.34 22.42 63.64
N GLU A 47 21.87 21.19 63.56
CA GLU A 47 22.67 20.57 64.62
C GLU A 47 24.16 20.58 64.26
N ALA A 48 25.02 20.57 65.29
CA ALA A 48 26.44 20.30 65.09
C ALA A 48 26.64 18.83 64.70
N THR A 49 27.47 18.58 63.68
CA THR A 49 27.62 17.24 63.08
C THR A 49 29.07 16.78 63.12
N ARG A 50 29.31 15.49 63.38
CA ARG A 50 30.67 14.97 63.59
C ARG A 50 31.28 14.53 62.26
N ASP A 51 32.43 15.11 61.91
CA ASP A 51 33.15 14.79 60.66
C ASP A 51 32.21 14.63 59.44
N PRO A 52 31.35 15.62 59.12
CA PRO A 52 30.31 15.47 58.10
C PRO A 52 30.86 15.46 56.67
N LEU A 53 30.23 14.71 55.78
CA LEU A 53 30.36 14.81 54.32
C LEU A 53 28.95 14.87 53.75
N LEU A 54 28.63 15.95 53.05
CA LEU A 54 27.36 16.08 52.36
C LEU A 54 27.48 15.53 50.94
N VAL A 55 26.62 14.58 50.62
CA VAL A 55 26.52 13.98 49.30
C VAL A 55 25.15 14.25 48.68
N VAL A 56 25.12 14.24 47.35
CA VAL A 56 23.90 14.42 46.56
C VAL A 56 23.79 13.29 45.54
N ALA A 57 22.58 12.83 45.24
CA ALA A 57 22.28 11.88 44.18
C ALA A 57 21.02 12.32 43.42
N PRO A 58 20.82 11.92 42.15
CA PRO A 58 19.54 12.11 41.49
C PRO A 58 18.48 11.20 42.12
N ALA A 59 17.24 11.71 42.23
CA ALA A 59 16.12 10.96 42.81
C ALA A 59 15.60 9.86 41.88
N ALA A 60 15.81 10.02 40.56
CA ALA A 60 15.50 9.06 39.51
C ALA A 60 16.73 8.84 38.62
N ALA A 61 16.80 7.71 37.92
CA ALA A 61 17.88 7.46 36.97
C ALA A 61 17.81 8.46 35.81
N LEU A 62 18.96 9.01 35.43
CA LEU A 62 19.08 9.91 34.29
C LEU A 62 19.09 9.11 32.97
N GLY A 63 18.56 9.71 31.92
CA GLY A 63 18.63 9.21 30.54
C GLY A 63 19.83 9.79 29.81
N ALA A 64 19.61 10.27 28.58
CA ALA A 64 20.64 10.90 27.75
C ALA A 64 21.07 12.31 28.21
N THR A 65 20.36 12.89 29.19
CA THR A 65 20.67 14.22 29.75
C THR A 65 21.40 14.10 31.08
N GLY A 66 22.38 14.97 31.30
CA GLY A 66 23.04 15.14 32.58
C GLY A 66 22.26 16.04 33.53
N LEU A 67 22.72 16.10 34.79
CA LEU A 67 22.19 16.99 35.82
C LEU A 67 23.34 17.70 36.51
N GLN A 68 23.31 19.02 36.52
CA GLN A 68 24.25 19.87 37.24
C GLN A 68 23.60 20.35 38.54
N VAL A 69 24.33 20.23 39.65
CA VAL A 69 23.93 20.69 40.98
C VAL A 69 25.01 21.64 41.49
N THR A 70 24.61 22.87 41.79
CA THR A 70 25.49 23.87 42.39
C THR A 70 24.92 24.25 43.76
N ALA A 71 25.80 24.27 44.77
CA ALA A 71 25.46 24.66 46.13
C ALA A 71 26.21 25.93 46.53
N VAL A 72 25.52 26.79 47.27
CA VAL A 72 26.10 28.01 47.84
C VAL A 72 25.84 28.01 49.35
N LEU A 73 26.88 28.27 50.14
CA LEU A 73 26.72 28.54 51.57
C LEU A 73 26.09 29.92 51.72
N LEU A 74 24.98 30.02 52.44
CA LEU A 74 24.43 31.32 52.77
C LEU A 74 25.24 31.93 53.94
N PRO A 75 25.68 33.21 53.85
CA PRO A 75 26.32 33.90 54.97
C PRO A 75 25.40 33.97 56.19
N GLY A 76 25.91 34.28 57.38
CA GLY A 76 27.16 35.02 57.67
C GLY A 76 28.45 34.19 57.53
N ASN A 77 29.47 34.51 56.72
CA ASN A 77 29.85 35.71 55.95
C ASN A 77 30.50 35.24 54.63
N ALA A 78 30.18 35.92 53.52
CA ALA A 78 30.56 35.67 52.11
C ALA A 78 30.12 34.32 51.48
N PRO A 79 29.40 34.32 50.34
CA PRO A 79 29.06 33.10 49.62
C PRO A 79 30.33 32.48 49.01
N ALA A 80 30.89 31.47 49.68
CA ALA A 80 31.82 30.57 49.02
C ALA A 80 31.00 29.67 48.09
N SER A 81 31.01 29.94 46.77
CA SER A 81 30.48 29.00 45.79
C SER A 81 31.22 27.68 45.95
N PHE A 82 30.49 26.59 46.16
CA PHE A 82 31.08 25.26 46.24
C PHE A 82 31.34 24.66 44.86
N GLY A 83 32.07 23.55 44.83
CA GLY A 83 32.26 22.76 43.63
C GLY A 83 30.92 22.41 42.99
N THR A 84 30.81 22.62 41.69
CA THR A 84 29.65 22.18 40.91
C THR A 84 29.73 20.67 40.71
N VAL A 85 28.69 19.96 41.11
CA VAL A 85 28.57 18.53 40.90
C VAL A 85 27.84 18.29 39.58
N VAL A 86 28.45 17.51 38.70
CA VAL A 86 27.85 17.16 37.40
C VAL A 86 27.61 15.66 37.36
N PHE A 87 26.34 15.27 37.32
CA PHE A 87 25.93 13.92 36.94
C PHE A 87 25.93 13.82 35.42
N ALA A 88 26.80 12.97 34.88
CA ALA A 88 26.79 12.64 33.47
C ALA A 88 25.50 11.86 33.09
N PRO A 89 25.14 11.81 31.79
CA PRO A 89 24.08 10.95 31.29
C PRO A 89 24.17 9.51 31.83
N TRP A 90 23.02 8.85 31.94
CA TRP A 90 22.88 7.47 32.42
C TRP A 90 23.23 7.22 33.90
N SER A 91 23.45 8.26 34.70
CA SER A 91 23.66 8.15 36.14
C SER A 91 22.42 7.57 36.85
N GLU A 92 22.62 6.60 37.75
CA GLU A 92 21.51 5.93 38.46
C GLU A 92 20.97 6.76 39.62
N ALA A 93 19.70 6.50 39.98
CA ALA A 93 19.15 6.97 41.24
C ALA A 93 19.98 6.44 42.43
N GLY A 94 20.35 7.32 43.36
CA GLY A 94 21.19 6.94 44.51
C GLY A 94 22.68 6.78 44.22
N ALA A 95 23.16 7.21 43.04
CA ALA A 95 24.59 7.41 42.79
C ALA A 95 25.05 8.70 43.48
N TYR A 96 25.61 8.59 44.68
CA TYR A 96 25.97 9.75 45.50
C TYR A 96 27.33 10.34 45.10
N LEU A 97 27.36 11.65 44.81
CA LEU A 97 28.56 12.44 44.55
C LEU A 97 28.79 13.43 45.70
N PRO A 98 30.05 13.80 46.00
CA PRO A 98 30.34 14.70 47.11
C PRO A 98 29.96 16.13 46.72
N LEU A 99 29.04 16.72 47.47
CA LEU A 99 28.56 18.09 47.22
C LEU A 99 29.32 19.12 48.06
N HIS A 100 29.50 18.83 49.35
CA HIS A 100 30.16 19.75 50.27
C HIS A 100 30.83 19.00 51.42
N LEU A 101 32.01 19.47 51.80
CA LEU A 101 32.75 19.02 52.97
C LEU A 101 32.79 20.16 54.00
N PRO A 102 31.90 20.17 55.00
CA PRO A 102 31.89 21.23 56.01
C PRO A 102 33.20 21.32 56.78
N THR A 103 33.63 22.54 57.06
CA THR A 103 34.80 22.80 57.91
C THR A 103 34.50 22.33 59.34
N VAL A 104 35.43 21.58 59.93
CA VAL A 104 35.29 21.02 61.28
C VAL A 104 36.26 21.69 62.25
N ASP A 105 35.82 21.87 63.49
CA ASP A 105 36.72 22.25 64.59
C ASP A 105 37.72 21.09 64.82
N PRO A 106 39.04 21.34 64.79
CA PRO A 106 40.02 20.27 64.93
C PRO A 106 40.04 19.61 66.31
N ASN A 107 39.60 20.31 67.37
CA ASN A 107 39.59 19.80 68.74
C ASN A 107 38.35 18.96 69.03
N VAL A 108 37.19 19.40 68.54
CA VAL A 108 35.89 18.76 68.83
C VAL A 108 35.44 17.82 67.70
N ARG A 109 36.07 17.92 66.52
CA ARG A 109 35.77 17.16 65.29
C ARG A 109 34.33 17.33 64.82
N THR A 110 33.70 18.47 65.14
CA THR A 110 32.34 18.82 64.76
C THR A 110 32.32 20.03 63.84
N ALA A 111 31.39 20.04 62.88
CA ALA A 111 31.04 21.21 62.10
C ALA A 111 29.86 21.94 62.75
N ALA A 112 29.87 23.28 62.68
CA ALA A 112 28.75 24.11 63.12
C ALA A 112 27.51 23.92 62.21
N PRO A 113 26.31 24.26 62.69
CA PRO A 113 25.09 24.30 61.86
C PRO A 113 25.29 25.12 60.57
N PHE A 114 24.68 24.68 59.47
CA PHE A 114 24.82 25.33 58.17
C PHE A 114 23.56 25.23 57.30
N THR A 115 23.42 26.16 56.35
CA THR A 115 22.32 26.17 55.37
C THR A 115 22.89 26.35 53.97
N LEU A 116 22.37 25.57 53.03
CA LEU A 116 22.76 25.59 51.63
C LEU A 116 21.59 26.05 50.77
N ALA A 117 21.89 26.91 49.79
CA ALA A 117 21.01 27.17 48.67
C ALA A 117 21.47 26.34 47.46
N LEU A 118 20.55 25.59 46.85
CA LEU A 118 20.81 24.72 45.71
C LEU A 118 20.24 25.31 44.44
N THR A 119 20.99 25.17 43.34
CA THR A 119 20.52 25.46 41.99
C THR A 119 20.82 24.26 41.11
N LEU A 120 19.86 23.93 40.24
CA LEU A 120 19.93 22.79 39.33
C LEU A 120 19.85 23.26 37.89
N ALA A 121 20.59 22.60 37.01
CA ALA A 121 20.40 22.71 35.56
C ALA A 121 20.42 21.33 34.92
N SER A 122 19.54 21.09 33.94
CA SER A 122 19.68 19.92 33.06
C SER A 122 20.71 20.23 32.00
N VAL A 123 21.60 19.27 31.74
CA VAL A 123 22.67 19.41 30.75
C VAL A 123 22.36 18.50 29.57
N ALA A 124 22.17 19.08 28.39
CA ALA A 124 21.97 18.35 27.15
C ALA A 124 23.27 17.70 26.67
N ALA A 125 23.18 16.79 25.69
CA ALA A 125 24.35 16.07 25.17
C ALA A 125 25.37 16.98 24.47
N ASP A 126 24.93 18.15 23.98
CA ASP A 126 25.76 19.19 23.38
C ASP A 126 26.42 20.12 24.43
N GLY A 127 26.18 19.85 25.73
CA GLY A 127 26.72 20.64 26.85
C GLY A 127 25.85 21.84 27.23
N THR A 128 24.75 22.10 26.53
CA THR A 128 23.87 23.23 26.83
C THR A 128 23.14 23.00 28.16
N ALA A 129 23.24 23.96 29.08
CA ALA A 129 22.62 23.88 30.40
C ALA A 129 21.34 24.73 30.46
N SER A 130 20.23 24.13 30.90
CA SER A 130 18.97 24.84 31.13
C SER A 130 18.58 24.79 32.61
N ALA A 131 18.37 25.97 33.21
CA ALA A 131 18.04 26.10 34.63
C ALA A 131 16.72 25.41 34.99
N ILE A 132 16.68 24.77 36.15
CA ILE A 132 15.50 24.11 36.71
C ILE A 132 14.93 24.98 37.83
N ALA A 133 13.61 25.20 37.82
CA ALA A 133 12.92 25.98 38.84
C ALA A 133 13.07 25.37 40.25
N ALA A 134 13.27 26.24 41.25
CA ALA A 134 13.60 25.87 42.62
C ALA A 134 12.56 24.93 43.27
N ASN A 135 11.28 25.14 42.98
CA ASN A 135 10.18 24.32 43.49
C ASN A 135 10.20 22.85 43.03
N ARG A 136 11.01 22.50 42.01
CA ARG A 136 11.17 21.12 41.55
C ARG A 136 12.40 20.42 42.13
N ILE A 137 13.31 21.15 42.77
CA ILE A 137 14.61 20.62 43.21
C ILE A 137 14.42 19.45 44.18
N ALA A 138 13.55 19.59 45.17
CA ALA A 138 13.27 18.56 46.18
C ALA A 138 12.77 17.23 45.59
N GLY A 139 12.16 17.25 44.39
CA GLY A 139 11.70 16.04 43.70
C GLY A 139 12.73 15.39 42.77
N LEU A 140 13.85 16.07 42.49
CA LEU A 140 14.84 15.63 41.49
C LEU A 140 16.15 15.14 42.08
N ILE A 141 16.46 15.50 43.33
CA ILE A 141 17.69 15.09 44.03
C ILE A 141 17.39 14.54 45.42
N GLN A 142 18.33 13.76 45.94
CA GLN A 142 18.38 13.26 47.31
C GLN A 142 19.68 13.76 47.94
N LEU A 143 19.58 14.43 49.08
CA LEU A 143 20.72 14.88 49.87
C LEU A 143 20.88 13.96 51.07
N GLN A 144 22.12 13.59 51.36
CA GLN A 144 22.44 12.78 52.52
C GLN A 144 23.69 13.31 53.21
N LEU A 145 23.63 13.44 54.52
CA LEU A 145 24.75 13.77 55.38
C LEU A 145 25.36 12.47 55.91
N ILE A 146 26.65 12.30 55.67
CA ILE A 146 27.46 11.19 56.21
C ILE A 146 28.29 11.72 57.37
N GLU A 147 28.17 11.12 58.53
CA GLU A 147 28.93 11.49 59.73
C GLU A 147 30.01 10.46 60.06
N GLY A 148 31.14 10.95 60.58
CA GLY A 148 32.28 10.14 61.03
C GLY A 148 33.32 9.83 59.95
N ILE A 149 34.59 9.76 60.37
CA ILE A 149 35.73 9.43 59.49
C ILE A 149 35.53 8.07 58.80
N PHE A 150 34.99 7.08 59.53
CA PHE A 150 34.72 5.76 58.97
C PHE A 150 33.61 5.83 57.90
N GLY A 151 32.59 6.67 58.08
CA GLY A 151 31.56 6.90 57.06
C GLY A 151 32.13 7.52 55.78
N ARG A 152 33.03 8.50 55.90
CA ARG A 152 33.75 9.09 54.76
C ARG A 152 34.62 8.05 54.03
N LEU A 153 35.27 7.14 54.76
CA LEU A 153 36.06 6.05 54.18
C LEU A 153 35.16 5.06 53.42
N LEU A 154 34.04 4.65 53.99
CA LEU A 154 33.07 3.76 53.32
C LEU A 154 32.53 4.39 52.04
N TYR A 155 32.22 5.69 52.07
CA TYR A 155 31.85 6.42 50.86
C TYR A 155 32.95 6.37 49.79
N ALA A 156 34.20 6.67 50.16
CA ALA A 156 35.33 6.65 49.22
C ALA A 156 35.54 5.25 48.61
N LEU A 157 35.40 4.19 49.40
CA LEU A 157 35.46 2.80 48.91
C LEU A 157 34.31 2.42 47.97
N ALA A 158 33.14 3.05 48.14
CA ALA A 158 31.96 2.82 47.30
C ALA A 158 31.91 3.69 46.03
N ALA A 159 32.64 4.81 46.00
CA ALA A 159 32.53 5.82 44.95
C ALA A 159 32.80 5.26 43.53
N GLU A 160 33.83 4.43 43.38
CA GLU A 160 34.22 3.85 42.09
C GLU A 160 33.13 2.95 41.48
N LYS A 161 32.34 2.27 42.33
CA LYS A 161 31.25 1.41 41.88
C LYS A 161 30.19 2.21 41.12
N HIS A 162 29.92 3.46 41.51
CA HIS A 162 28.98 4.31 40.80
C HIS A 162 29.48 4.65 39.39
N THR A 163 30.76 4.95 39.24
CA THR A 163 31.40 5.20 37.94
C THR A 163 31.30 4.00 37.02
N ILE A 164 31.65 2.80 37.52
CA ILE A 164 31.57 1.55 36.74
C ILE A 164 30.13 1.26 36.30
N ARG A 165 29.16 1.41 37.19
CA ARG A 165 27.74 1.16 36.87
C ARG A 165 27.19 2.15 35.85
N ARG A 166 27.53 3.43 35.97
CA ARG A 166 27.19 4.45 34.96
C ARG A 166 27.73 4.03 33.59
N GLN A 167 29.00 3.64 33.53
CA GLN A 167 29.62 3.26 32.26
C GLN A 167 29.01 1.99 31.67
N ALA A 168 28.64 1.01 32.50
CA ALA A 168 27.92 -0.17 32.06
C ALA A 168 26.55 0.17 31.46
N ARG A 169 25.81 1.12 32.04
CA ARG A 169 24.51 1.60 31.50
C ARG A 169 24.67 2.35 30.20
N GLU A 170 25.66 3.24 30.13
CA GLU A 170 25.99 3.98 28.91
C GLU A 170 26.33 3.00 27.77
N LEU A 171 27.20 2.03 28.01
CA LEU A 171 27.55 0.98 27.03
C LEU A 171 26.35 0.11 26.65
N ALA A 172 25.46 -0.20 27.60
CA ALA A 172 24.23 -0.94 27.32
C ALA A 172 23.26 -0.13 26.45
N ALA A 173 23.12 1.17 26.70
CA ALA A 173 22.30 2.08 25.91
C ALA A 173 22.87 2.25 24.49
N MET A 174 24.19 2.37 24.34
CA MET A 174 24.89 2.45 23.05
C MET A 174 24.69 1.20 22.17
N ARG A 175 24.34 0.06 22.74
CA ARG A 175 24.03 -1.18 21.99
C ARG A 175 22.58 -1.27 21.53
N GLN A 176 21.70 -0.38 22.01
CA GLN A 176 20.29 -0.34 21.62
C GLN A 176 20.04 0.81 20.65
N LEU A 177 19.24 0.58 19.62
CA LEU A 177 18.96 1.60 18.60
C LEU A 177 18.43 2.91 19.21
N ALA A 178 17.57 2.82 20.23
CA ALA A 178 16.99 4.00 20.90
C ALA A 178 18.02 4.85 21.67
N GLY A 179 19.09 4.23 22.19
CA GLY A 179 20.10 4.90 23.02
C GLY A 179 21.44 5.14 22.32
N ALA A 180 21.66 4.55 21.14
CA ALA A 180 22.88 4.72 20.36
C ALA A 180 22.96 6.12 19.72
N ALA A 181 24.16 6.72 19.79
CA ALA A 181 24.49 8.02 19.21
C ALA A 181 25.91 7.97 18.59
N GLY A 182 26.16 8.85 17.62
CA GLY A 182 27.45 8.95 16.91
C GLY A 182 27.99 7.61 16.42
N ASN A 183 29.26 7.31 16.72
CA ASN A 183 29.95 6.08 16.29
C ASN A 183 29.24 4.78 16.75
N ALA A 184 28.55 4.79 17.90
CA ALA A 184 27.79 3.62 18.33
C ALA A 184 26.62 3.33 17.38
N LEU A 185 25.95 4.38 16.89
CA LEU A 185 24.87 4.28 15.90
C LEU A 185 25.43 3.85 14.53
N ASP A 186 26.61 4.32 14.16
CA ASP A 186 27.28 3.93 12.92
C ASP A 186 27.65 2.43 12.90
N ARG A 187 28.09 1.88 14.03
CA ARG A 187 28.30 0.43 14.18
C ARG A 187 27.01 -0.37 14.03
N VAL A 188 25.91 0.12 14.62
CA VAL A 188 24.58 -0.48 14.44
C VAL A 188 24.17 -0.46 12.96
N GLY A 189 24.47 0.61 12.23
CA GLY A 189 24.22 0.66 10.79
C GLY A 189 25.09 -0.28 9.97
N ALA A 190 26.37 -0.40 10.31
CA ALA A 190 27.27 -1.36 9.67
C ALA A 190 26.77 -2.82 9.83
N GLU A 191 26.21 -3.18 10.99
CA GLU A 191 25.61 -4.50 11.25
C GLU A 191 24.45 -4.84 10.31
N VAL A 192 23.68 -3.85 9.85
CA VAL A 192 22.56 -4.05 8.92
C VAL A 192 22.90 -3.68 7.47
N GLY A 193 24.09 -3.11 7.22
CA GLY A 193 24.55 -2.68 5.89
C GLY A 193 23.95 -1.34 5.44
N VAL A 194 23.63 -0.46 6.38
CA VAL A 194 23.04 0.86 6.12
C VAL A 194 24.05 1.92 6.58
N PRO A 195 24.73 2.64 5.68
CA PRO A 195 25.66 3.70 6.06
C PRO A 195 24.94 5.03 6.31
N ARG A 196 25.62 5.91 7.04
CA ARG A 196 25.23 7.32 7.19
C ARG A 196 25.42 8.05 5.85
N LEU A 197 24.49 8.94 5.53
CA LEU A 197 24.52 9.67 4.26
C LEU A 197 25.27 10.99 4.41
N ALA A 198 25.98 11.40 3.35
CA ALA A 198 26.60 12.73 3.25
C ALA A 198 25.61 13.77 2.67
N ASP A 199 24.55 13.30 2.02
CA ASP A 199 23.61 14.11 1.26
C ASP A 199 22.14 13.64 1.43
N ARG A 200 21.22 14.49 1.00
CA ARG A 200 19.78 14.24 0.91
C ARG A 200 19.29 14.49 -0.50
N LEU A 201 18.21 13.81 -0.89
CA LEU A 201 17.52 14.12 -2.14
C LEU A 201 16.70 15.41 -1.95
N ALA A 202 16.76 16.30 -2.93
CA ALA A 202 15.99 17.54 -3.00
C ALA A 202 15.55 17.79 -4.45
N ALA A 203 14.53 18.62 -4.66
CA ALA A 203 14.20 19.08 -6.00
C ALA A 203 15.07 20.27 -6.39
N ASP A 204 15.47 20.30 -7.65
CA ASP A 204 15.84 21.52 -8.34
C ASP A 204 14.56 22.12 -8.95
N ALA A 205 14.11 23.24 -8.37
CA ALA A 205 12.87 23.90 -8.75
C ALA A 205 12.91 24.48 -10.18
N ASP A 206 14.11 24.79 -10.69
CA ASP A 206 14.27 25.40 -12.02
C ASP A 206 14.42 24.34 -13.12
N ALA A 207 15.04 23.20 -12.80
CA ALA A 207 15.29 22.11 -13.75
C ALA A 207 14.21 21.00 -13.74
N GLY A 208 13.34 20.95 -12.72
CA GLY A 208 12.32 19.90 -12.59
C GLY A 208 12.90 18.49 -12.38
N HIS A 209 14.07 18.41 -11.72
CA HIS A 209 14.81 17.17 -11.50
C HIS A 209 15.19 16.97 -10.03
N ILE A 210 15.35 15.72 -9.63
CA ILE A 210 15.83 15.38 -8.28
C ILE A 210 17.36 15.48 -8.25
N VAL A 211 17.89 16.23 -7.29
CA VAL A 211 19.33 16.46 -7.08
C VAL A 211 19.77 15.99 -5.69
N LEU A 212 21.07 15.75 -5.53
CA LEU A 212 21.68 15.48 -4.23
C LEU A 212 22.18 16.80 -3.63
N GLN A 213 21.72 17.10 -2.42
CA GLN A 213 22.19 18.26 -1.65
C GLN A 213 22.94 17.77 -0.41
N PRO A 214 24.12 18.33 -0.10
CA PRO A 214 24.83 18.01 1.14
C PRO A 214 23.99 18.41 2.36
N TRP A 215 24.10 17.64 3.44
CA TRP A 215 23.60 18.08 4.73
C TRP A 215 24.43 19.27 5.21
N THR A 216 23.78 20.32 5.71
CA THR A 216 24.45 21.52 6.19
C THR A 216 23.96 21.91 7.57
N ASP A 217 24.84 22.52 8.37
CA ASP A 217 24.47 23.15 9.63
C ASP A 217 23.80 24.52 9.40
N ALA A 218 23.43 25.21 10.49
CA ALA A 218 22.83 26.55 10.41
C ALA A 218 23.75 27.61 9.76
N GLY A 219 25.06 27.36 9.69
CA GLY A 219 26.05 28.20 9.03
C GLY A 219 26.33 27.80 7.57
N GLY A 220 25.67 26.77 7.04
CA GLY A 220 25.87 26.26 5.69
C GLY A 220 27.07 25.31 5.52
N ALA A 221 27.76 24.94 6.60
CA ALA A 221 28.90 24.04 6.53
C ALA A 221 28.42 22.58 6.38
N PRO A 222 29.07 21.74 5.54
CA PRO A 222 28.67 20.35 5.39
C PRO A 222 28.80 19.56 6.69
N ILE A 223 27.74 18.84 7.05
CA ILE A 223 27.71 17.94 8.21
C ILE A 223 27.29 16.53 7.78
N PRO A 224 27.63 15.47 8.53
CA PRO A 224 27.03 14.16 8.32
C PRO A 224 25.52 14.18 8.59
N GLU A 225 24.77 13.24 8.03
CA GLU A 225 23.34 13.06 8.36
C GLU A 225 23.13 13.03 9.89
N PRO A 226 22.14 13.75 10.45
CA PRO A 226 21.86 13.75 11.89
C PRO A 226 21.45 12.39 12.47
N ASP A 227 21.79 12.14 13.73
CA ASP A 227 21.51 10.87 14.43
C ASP A 227 20.02 10.48 14.40
N ASP A 228 19.10 11.44 14.52
CA ASP A 228 17.66 11.15 14.50
C ASP A 228 17.15 10.74 13.13
N SER A 229 17.69 11.32 12.05
CA SER A 229 17.41 10.86 10.68
C SER A 229 17.95 9.46 10.46
N TYR A 230 19.20 9.24 10.83
CA TYR A 230 19.87 7.96 10.63
C TYR A 230 19.22 6.84 11.46
N ARG A 231 18.88 7.10 12.73
CA ARG A 231 18.16 6.16 13.59
C ARG A 231 16.81 5.74 13.01
N ARG A 232 16.07 6.68 12.40
CA ARG A 232 14.80 6.38 11.70
C ARG A 232 15.01 5.46 10.49
N ARG A 233 16.08 5.64 9.70
CA ARG A 233 16.43 4.74 8.60
C ARG A 233 16.80 3.34 9.11
N LEU A 234 17.57 3.27 10.19
CA LEU A 234 17.99 2.01 10.80
C LEU A 234 16.83 1.22 11.43
N ALA A 235 15.80 1.92 11.91
CA ALA A 235 14.60 1.29 12.48
C ALA A 235 13.87 0.36 11.49
N LEU A 236 13.97 0.63 10.19
CA LEU A 236 13.36 -0.18 9.14
C LEU A 236 13.96 -1.59 9.06
N PHE A 237 15.28 -1.73 9.26
CA PHE A 237 16.03 -2.96 8.97
C PHE A 237 16.36 -3.80 10.21
N ARG A 238 15.97 -3.34 11.41
CA ARG A 238 16.16 -4.08 12.66
C ARG A 238 15.10 -5.17 12.93
N PRO A 239 13.80 -4.97 12.67
CA PRO A 239 12.81 -6.01 12.89
C PRO A 239 12.88 -7.09 11.78
N PHE A 240 12.63 -8.34 12.14
CA PHE A 240 12.37 -9.39 11.14
C PHE A 240 10.94 -9.24 10.63
N LEU A 241 10.76 -8.58 9.49
CA LEU A 241 9.45 -8.32 8.92
C LEU A 241 9.00 -9.53 8.09
N ARG A 242 7.89 -10.16 8.49
CA ARG A 242 7.18 -11.11 7.64
C ARG A 242 6.25 -10.33 6.73
N ALA A 243 6.32 -10.58 5.44
CA ALA A 243 5.49 -9.92 4.43
C ALA A 243 4.04 -10.44 4.47
N THR A 244 3.30 -10.06 5.52
CA THR A 244 1.85 -10.29 5.64
C THR A 244 1.13 -8.95 5.61
N ARG A 245 -0.12 -8.94 5.12
CA ARG A 245 -0.96 -7.73 5.08
C ARG A 245 -0.99 -6.98 6.40
N ALA A 246 -1.20 -7.69 7.52
CA ALA A 246 -1.24 -7.08 8.85
C ALA A 246 0.08 -6.41 9.24
N ARG A 247 1.22 -6.99 8.86
CA ARG A 247 2.54 -6.39 9.12
C ARG A 247 2.83 -5.21 8.22
N LEU A 248 2.39 -5.26 6.97
CA LEU A 248 2.47 -4.13 6.05
C LEU A 248 1.62 -2.97 6.57
N ASP A 249 0.39 -3.24 7.03
CA ASP A 249 -0.49 -2.22 7.62
C ASP A 249 0.09 -1.63 8.91
N ASP A 250 0.62 -2.46 9.81
CA ASP A 250 1.28 -2.02 11.04
C ASP A 250 2.51 -1.14 10.73
N ALA A 251 3.33 -1.50 9.75
CA ALA A 251 4.50 -0.71 9.36
C ALA A 251 4.13 0.62 8.69
N LEU A 252 3.13 0.63 7.81
CA LEU A 252 2.73 1.82 7.06
C LEU A 252 1.82 2.76 7.85
N ASN A 253 0.94 2.21 8.69
CA ASN A 253 -0.15 2.94 9.34
C ASN A 253 -0.14 2.86 10.88
N GLY A 254 0.50 1.85 11.46
CA GLY A 254 0.51 1.59 12.91
C GLY A 254 -0.87 1.25 13.47
N PRO A 255 -1.02 1.14 14.80
CA PRO A 255 -2.30 0.87 15.44
C PRO A 255 -3.31 2.02 15.21
N GLY A 256 -4.60 1.70 15.13
CA GLY A 256 -5.68 2.70 15.04
C GLY A 256 -6.78 2.31 14.06
N ALA A 257 -7.91 3.03 14.13
CA ALA A 257 -8.98 2.94 13.14
C ALA A 257 -8.57 3.64 11.83
N SER A 258 -9.32 3.40 10.74
CA SER A 258 -9.03 3.96 9.41
C SER A 258 -9.04 5.49 9.35
N ASN A 259 -9.72 6.16 10.27
CA ASN A 259 -9.81 7.62 10.38
C ASN A 259 -8.85 8.23 11.42
N ALA A 260 -8.06 7.41 12.12
CA ALA A 260 -7.05 7.90 13.07
C ALA A 260 -5.84 8.49 12.30
N PRO A 261 -5.05 9.39 12.92
CA PRO A 261 -3.77 9.77 12.33
C PRO A 261 -2.86 8.55 12.15
N ASN A 262 -1.98 8.63 11.17
CA ASN A 262 -0.96 7.61 10.94
C ASN A 262 -0.02 7.52 12.15
N ALA A 263 0.22 6.30 12.63
CA ALA A 263 1.13 5.98 13.73
C ALA A 263 2.24 5.00 13.32
N GLY A 264 2.37 4.72 12.01
CA GLY A 264 3.39 3.86 11.42
C GLY A 264 4.72 4.60 11.21
N LEU A 265 5.63 3.97 10.46
CA LEU A 265 7.01 4.46 10.28
C LEU A 265 7.08 5.86 9.63
N LEU A 266 6.12 6.18 8.76
CA LEU A 266 6.06 7.48 8.07
C LEU A 266 5.55 8.63 8.95
N ALA A 267 4.87 8.33 10.07
CA ALA A 267 4.39 9.35 11.00
C ALA A 267 5.55 10.18 11.58
N GLY A 268 6.70 9.55 11.79
CA GLY A 268 7.93 10.22 12.24
C GLY A 268 8.53 11.21 11.23
N LEU A 269 8.02 11.25 9.99
CA LEU A 269 8.37 12.23 8.95
C LEU A 269 7.22 13.23 8.71
N GLY A 270 6.21 13.26 9.57
CA GLY A 270 5.08 14.19 9.49
C GLY A 270 3.91 13.72 8.62
N VAL A 271 3.96 12.51 8.06
CA VAL A 271 2.82 11.97 7.29
C VAL A 271 1.70 11.58 8.24
N GLN A 272 0.59 12.33 8.22
CA GLN A 272 -0.58 12.06 9.05
C GLN A 272 -1.60 11.13 8.38
N ALA A 273 -1.56 11.04 7.05
CA ALA A 273 -2.48 10.22 6.27
C ALA A 273 -2.15 8.73 6.38
N ARG A 274 -3.18 7.90 6.52
CA ARG A 274 -3.06 6.44 6.46
C ARG A 274 -3.09 5.97 5.00
N LEU A 275 -2.18 5.08 4.64
CA LEU A 275 -2.10 4.46 3.32
C LEU A 275 -3.13 3.35 3.19
N ARG A 276 -3.75 3.23 2.02
CA ARG A 276 -4.63 2.10 1.69
C ARG A 276 -3.85 1.01 0.98
N ILE A 277 -3.79 -0.17 1.58
CA ILE A 277 -3.23 -1.37 0.95
C ILE A 277 -4.31 -2.03 0.10
N VAL A 278 -4.10 -2.04 -1.22
CA VAL A 278 -4.96 -2.71 -2.19
C VAL A 278 -4.27 -3.99 -2.62
N GLU A 279 -4.95 -5.13 -2.44
CA GLU A 279 -4.49 -6.48 -2.84
C GLU A 279 -5.52 -7.16 -3.77
N GLN A 280 -6.64 -6.47 -4.08
CA GLN A 280 -7.68 -7.03 -4.93
C GLN A 280 -7.13 -7.23 -6.33
N VAL A 281 -7.17 -8.47 -6.80
CA VAL A 281 -6.60 -8.87 -8.07
C VAL A 281 -7.62 -8.66 -9.18
N ASN A 282 -7.14 -8.23 -10.34
CA ASN A 282 -7.85 -8.21 -11.59
C ASN A 282 -7.74 -9.60 -12.25
N PRO A 283 -8.82 -10.41 -12.21
CA PRO A 283 -8.80 -11.75 -12.78
C PRO A 283 -8.67 -11.74 -14.31
N PHE A 284 -8.07 -12.79 -14.87
CA PHE A 284 -8.13 -13.05 -16.31
C PHE A 284 -9.53 -13.51 -16.70
N ALA A 285 -10.04 -12.94 -17.80
CA ALA A 285 -11.20 -13.44 -18.50
C ALA A 285 -10.87 -14.78 -19.18
N VAL A 286 -11.82 -15.73 -19.21
CA VAL A 286 -11.67 -17.03 -19.89
C VAL A 286 -12.83 -17.27 -20.84
N ALA A 287 -12.51 -17.66 -22.08
CA ALA A 287 -13.49 -18.21 -23.01
C ALA A 287 -12.97 -19.50 -23.65
N VAL A 288 -13.89 -20.43 -23.94
CA VAL A 288 -13.59 -21.74 -24.52
C VAL A 288 -14.49 -21.98 -25.72
N HIS A 289 -13.91 -22.34 -26.86
CA HIS A 289 -14.62 -22.65 -28.10
C HIS A 289 -14.23 -24.03 -28.60
N LEU A 290 -15.22 -24.84 -28.95
CA LEU A 290 -14.99 -26.17 -29.49
C LEU A 290 -14.93 -26.13 -31.02
N ILE A 291 -13.82 -26.58 -31.58
CA ILE A 291 -13.65 -26.75 -33.02
C ILE A 291 -13.33 -28.20 -33.37
N SER A 292 -14.11 -28.77 -34.28
CA SER A 292 -13.88 -30.09 -34.85
C SER A 292 -13.06 -30.00 -36.13
N ALA A 293 -12.05 -30.85 -36.28
CA ALA A 293 -11.33 -31.03 -37.54
C ALA A 293 -11.90 -32.27 -38.26
N GLY A 294 -12.29 -32.09 -39.53
CA GLY A 294 -12.93 -33.13 -40.33
C GLY A 294 -14.46 -33.14 -40.18
N SER A 295 -14.98 -33.88 -39.18
CA SER A 295 -16.43 -34.11 -39.01
C SER A 295 -17.00 -33.43 -37.76
N ASP A 296 -18.08 -32.67 -37.93
CA ASP A 296 -18.81 -32.03 -36.83
C ASP A 296 -19.58 -33.03 -35.93
N ALA A 297 -19.74 -34.28 -36.39
CA ALA A 297 -20.35 -35.34 -35.58
C ALA A 297 -19.58 -35.56 -34.27
N VAL A 298 -18.25 -35.41 -34.27
CA VAL A 298 -17.42 -35.58 -33.07
C VAL A 298 -17.76 -34.52 -32.03
N ARG A 299 -17.95 -33.26 -32.44
CA ARG A 299 -18.37 -32.16 -31.55
C ARG A 299 -19.78 -32.41 -31.02
N THR A 300 -20.71 -32.78 -31.88
CA THR A 300 -22.11 -33.09 -31.49
C THR A 300 -22.17 -34.24 -30.48
N HIS A 301 -21.43 -35.33 -30.72
CA HIS A 301 -21.35 -36.45 -29.78
C HIS A 301 -20.71 -36.05 -28.44
N PHE A 302 -19.66 -35.23 -28.46
CA PHE A 302 -19.04 -34.72 -27.24
C PHE A 302 -20.02 -33.87 -26.42
N LEU A 303 -20.74 -32.95 -27.06
CA LEU A 303 -21.76 -32.13 -26.40
C LEU A 303 -22.91 -32.99 -25.84
N GLY A 304 -23.34 -34.02 -26.56
CA GLY A 304 -24.29 -35.01 -26.07
C GLY A 304 -23.77 -35.78 -24.85
N HIS A 305 -22.49 -36.18 -24.87
CA HIS A 305 -21.84 -36.89 -23.77
C HIS A 305 -21.77 -36.03 -22.50
N ILE A 306 -21.33 -34.77 -22.59
CA ILE A 306 -21.27 -33.88 -21.41
C ILE A 306 -22.65 -33.65 -20.80
N ARG A 307 -23.71 -33.51 -21.63
CA ARG A 307 -25.09 -33.38 -21.16
C ARG A 307 -25.55 -34.63 -20.42
N ALA A 308 -25.21 -35.81 -20.93
CA ALA A 308 -25.60 -37.09 -20.34
C ALA A 308 -24.87 -37.36 -19.02
N VAL A 309 -23.57 -37.06 -18.95
CA VAL A 309 -22.70 -37.51 -17.85
C VAL A 309 -22.40 -36.43 -16.81
N HIS A 310 -22.18 -35.18 -17.22
CA HIS A 310 -21.61 -34.14 -16.36
C HIS A 310 -22.59 -33.03 -15.97
N LEU A 311 -23.45 -32.57 -16.88
CA LEU A 311 -24.28 -31.40 -16.62
C LEU A 311 -25.47 -31.69 -15.70
N ILE A 312 -25.91 -30.69 -14.94
CA ILE A 312 -27.09 -30.75 -14.08
C ILE A 312 -28.30 -30.31 -14.88
N TRP A 313 -29.30 -31.19 -14.95
CA TRP A 313 -30.62 -30.89 -15.48
C TRP A 313 -31.55 -30.52 -14.31
N PRO A 314 -31.88 -29.23 -14.13
CA PRO A 314 -32.62 -28.78 -12.95
C PRO A 314 -34.10 -29.15 -13.00
N GLN A 315 -34.69 -29.32 -14.18
CA GLN A 315 -36.13 -29.61 -14.31
C GLN A 315 -36.52 -30.99 -13.76
N ASP A 316 -37.75 -31.09 -13.25
CA ASP A 316 -38.36 -32.35 -12.81
C ASP A 316 -39.29 -32.90 -13.88
N GLU A 317 -38.70 -33.27 -15.01
CA GLU A 317 -39.41 -33.83 -16.17
C GLU A 317 -38.85 -35.18 -16.55
N ALA A 318 -39.64 -36.00 -17.27
CA ALA A 318 -39.28 -37.36 -17.64
C ALA A 318 -37.90 -37.47 -18.32
N THR A 319 -37.56 -36.53 -19.22
CA THR A 319 -36.25 -36.50 -19.90
C THR A 319 -35.11 -36.22 -18.94
N ALA A 320 -35.22 -35.19 -18.10
CA ALA A 320 -34.19 -34.84 -17.11
C ALA A 320 -34.00 -35.96 -16.08
N ASN A 321 -35.10 -36.55 -15.60
CA ASN A 321 -35.09 -37.67 -14.67
C ASN A 321 -34.46 -38.91 -15.29
N GLY A 322 -34.81 -39.25 -16.52
CA GLY A 322 -34.21 -40.37 -17.26
C GLY A 322 -32.69 -40.22 -17.40
N ILE A 323 -32.20 -39.02 -17.73
CA ILE A 323 -30.76 -38.76 -17.88
C ILE A 323 -30.02 -38.96 -16.55
N HIS A 324 -30.54 -38.41 -15.45
CA HIS A 324 -29.89 -38.56 -14.14
C HIS A 324 -29.95 -39.99 -13.60
N LEU A 325 -31.05 -40.71 -13.84
CA LEU A 325 -31.22 -42.11 -13.46
C LEU A 325 -30.22 -43.03 -14.20
N ALA A 326 -29.93 -42.73 -15.46
CA ALA A 326 -28.98 -43.51 -16.27
C ALA A 326 -27.51 -43.37 -15.81
N ARG A 327 -27.19 -42.44 -14.91
CA ARG A 327 -25.81 -42.22 -14.44
C ARG A 327 -25.38 -43.27 -13.42
N ALA A 328 -24.17 -43.79 -13.61
CA ALA A 328 -23.48 -44.65 -12.65
C ALA A 328 -22.94 -43.84 -11.45
N LEU A 329 -23.84 -43.37 -10.58
CA LEU A 329 -23.53 -42.63 -9.35
C LEU A 329 -23.83 -43.47 -8.10
N SER A 330 -23.08 -43.23 -7.02
CA SER A 330 -23.41 -43.74 -5.69
C SER A 330 -24.75 -43.20 -5.20
N ALA A 331 -25.41 -43.91 -4.29
CA ALA A 331 -26.70 -43.48 -3.72
C ALA A 331 -26.59 -42.08 -3.07
N GLU A 332 -25.51 -41.81 -2.34
CA GLU A 332 -25.23 -40.51 -1.73
C GLU A 332 -25.12 -39.40 -2.78
N ARG A 333 -24.32 -39.59 -3.85
CA ARG A 333 -24.18 -38.58 -4.91
C ARG A 333 -25.50 -38.33 -5.64
N ARG A 334 -26.31 -39.37 -5.85
CA ARG A 334 -27.63 -39.25 -6.46
C ARG A 334 -28.58 -38.43 -5.56
N ALA A 335 -28.58 -38.69 -4.25
CA ALA A 335 -29.37 -37.93 -3.28
C ALA A 335 -28.93 -36.45 -3.24
N SER A 336 -27.64 -36.16 -3.14
CA SER A 336 -27.12 -34.78 -3.15
C SER A 336 -27.47 -34.04 -4.45
N MET A 337 -27.42 -34.74 -5.59
CA MET A 337 -27.81 -34.16 -6.87
C MET A 337 -29.32 -33.86 -6.93
N GLU A 338 -30.17 -34.73 -6.40
CA GLU A 338 -31.62 -34.46 -6.34
C GLU A 338 -31.95 -33.29 -5.40
N THR A 339 -31.27 -33.22 -4.25
CA THR A 339 -31.38 -32.08 -3.32
C THR A 339 -31.01 -30.77 -4.01
N LEU A 340 -29.88 -30.75 -4.76
CA LEU A 340 -29.47 -29.58 -5.55
C LEU A 340 -30.52 -29.20 -6.59
N ARG A 341 -31.03 -30.17 -7.35
CA ARG A 341 -32.07 -29.94 -8.37
C ARG A 341 -33.34 -29.35 -7.75
N ALA A 342 -33.81 -29.92 -6.63
CA ALA A 342 -34.97 -29.43 -5.91
C ALA A 342 -34.76 -28.02 -5.37
N SER A 343 -33.58 -27.73 -4.79
CA SER A 343 -33.22 -26.41 -4.25
C SER A 343 -33.17 -25.31 -5.32
N LEU A 344 -32.70 -25.65 -6.53
CA LEU A 344 -32.71 -24.75 -7.69
C LEU A 344 -34.13 -24.40 -8.14
N ARG A 345 -35.02 -25.39 -8.25
CA ARG A 345 -36.42 -25.19 -8.65
C ARG A 345 -37.25 -24.34 -7.68
N GLN A 346 -36.79 -24.17 -6.44
CA GLN A 346 -37.44 -23.29 -5.44
C GLN A 346 -37.16 -21.79 -5.67
N SER A 347 -36.26 -21.43 -6.59
CA SER A 347 -35.90 -20.02 -6.81
C SER A 347 -35.70 -19.63 -8.27
N PHE A 348 -35.71 -20.60 -9.18
CA PHE A 348 -35.49 -20.34 -10.60
C PHE A 348 -36.45 -21.15 -11.46
N ASP A 349 -36.93 -20.49 -12.51
CA ASP A 349 -37.64 -21.14 -13.60
C ASP A 349 -36.65 -21.46 -14.72
N PHE A 350 -36.61 -22.71 -15.18
CA PHE A 350 -35.69 -23.16 -16.21
C PHE A 350 -36.42 -23.59 -17.49
N PRO A 351 -35.81 -23.47 -18.68
CA PRO A 351 -36.31 -24.14 -19.87
C PRO A 351 -36.26 -25.67 -19.70
N ALA A 352 -37.16 -26.41 -20.36
CA ALA A 352 -37.25 -27.88 -20.27
C ALA A 352 -35.91 -28.58 -20.57
N GLN A 353 -35.15 -28.04 -21.52
CA GLN A 353 -33.85 -28.57 -21.97
C GLN A 353 -32.66 -27.87 -21.30
N ALA A 354 -32.83 -27.21 -20.15
CA ALA A 354 -31.73 -26.57 -19.46
C ALA A 354 -30.74 -27.61 -18.92
N ALA A 355 -29.46 -27.41 -19.21
CA ALA A 355 -28.36 -28.19 -18.66
C ALA A 355 -27.23 -27.24 -18.23
N LEU A 356 -26.73 -27.42 -17.02
CA LEU A 356 -25.80 -26.50 -16.34
C LEU A 356 -24.53 -27.23 -15.90
N ALA A 357 -23.38 -26.57 -15.96
CA ALA A 357 -22.19 -27.09 -15.30
C ALA A 357 -22.42 -27.19 -13.77
N PRO A 358 -21.90 -28.22 -13.08
CA PRO A 358 -22.14 -28.39 -11.65
C PRO A 358 -21.77 -27.18 -10.77
N LEU A 359 -20.65 -26.52 -11.07
CA LEU A 359 -20.23 -25.32 -10.32
C LEU A 359 -21.16 -24.13 -10.54
N LEU A 360 -21.70 -23.97 -11.76
CA LEU A 360 -22.73 -22.96 -12.03
C LEU A 360 -24.02 -23.28 -11.29
N ALA A 361 -24.44 -24.55 -11.29
CA ALA A 361 -25.62 -25.01 -10.57
C ALA A 361 -25.48 -24.73 -9.05
N SER A 362 -24.33 -25.02 -8.45
CA SER A 362 -24.08 -24.70 -7.03
C SER A 362 -24.05 -23.19 -6.75
N ALA A 363 -23.48 -22.37 -7.64
CA ALA A 363 -23.50 -20.91 -7.48
C ALA A 363 -24.93 -20.37 -7.55
N LEU A 364 -25.74 -20.81 -8.52
CA LEU A 364 -27.16 -20.46 -8.62
C LEU A 364 -27.95 -20.96 -7.40
N GLU A 365 -27.66 -22.15 -6.89
CA GLU A 365 -28.28 -22.66 -5.68
C GLU A 365 -27.99 -21.75 -4.48
N ARG A 366 -26.75 -21.28 -4.32
CA ARG A 366 -26.37 -20.34 -3.26
C ARG A 366 -27.11 -19.01 -3.42
N VAL A 367 -27.23 -18.49 -4.65
CA VAL A 367 -28.06 -17.31 -4.96
C VAL A 367 -29.50 -17.53 -4.47
N GLY A 368 -30.13 -18.64 -4.85
CA GLY A 368 -31.50 -18.97 -4.44
C GLY A 368 -31.66 -19.11 -2.92
N ARG A 369 -30.76 -19.85 -2.26
CA ARG A 369 -30.77 -20.02 -0.79
C ARG A 369 -30.59 -18.70 -0.06
N CYS A 370 -29.67 -17.85 -0.50
CA CYS A 370 -29.43 -16.54 0.10
C CYS A 370 -30.65 -15.63 -0.06
N ARG A 371 -31.26 -15.57 -1.25
CA ARG A 371 -32.50 -14.82 -1.50
C ARG A 371 -33.63 -15.28 -0.56
N ARG A 372 -33.85 -16.60 -0.45
CA ARG A 372 -34.88 -17.16 0.44
C ARG A 372 -34.60 -16.83 1.92
N ALA A 373 -33.34 -16.90 2.35
CA ALA A 373 -32.94 -16.54 3.71
C ALA A 373 -33.16 -15.04 4.01
N LEU A 374 -33.06 -14.19 2.99
CA LEU A 374 -33.36 -12.75 3.05
C LEU A 374 -34.87 -12.43 2.87
N GLY A 375 -35.74 -13.45 2.85
CA GLY A 375 -37.19 -13.27 2.71
C GLY A 375 -37.67 -13.06 1.27
N GLN A 376 -36.82 -13.25 0.27
CA GLN A 376 -37.16 -13.10 -1.15
C GLN A 376 -37.53 -14.46 -1.76
N ALA A 377 -38.82 -14.64 -2.05
CA ALA A 377 -39.36 -15.89 -2.61
C ALA A 377 -39.63 -15.85 -4.12
N ALA A 378 -39.45 -14.70 -4.77
CA ALA A 378 -39.72 -14.56 -6.21
C ALA A 378 -38.79 -15.45 -7.05
N HIS A 379 -39.35 -16.11 -8.06
CA HIS A 379 -38.55 -16.90 -9.00
C HIS A 379 -37.84 -16.00 -10.00
N TRP A 380 -36.59 -16.34 -10.33
CA TRP A 380 -35.87 -15.71 -11.43
C TRP A 380 -35.87 -16.63 -12.65
N SER A 381 -36.19 -16.07 -13.82
CA SER A 381 -36.31 -16.85 -15.04
C SER A 381 -34.95 -16.98 -15.73
N VAL A 382 -34.50 -18.23 -15.88
CA VAL A 382 -33.42 -18.60 -16.79
C VAL A 382 -34.02 -18.75 -18.18
N THR A 383 -33.47 -18.08 -19.18
CA THR A 383 -33.97 -18.12 -20.56
C THR A 383 -33.11 -18.98 -21.47
N ARG A 384 -31.82 -19.14 -21.14
CA ARG A 384 -30.87 -19.97 -21.88
C ARG A 384 -29.85 -20.63 -20.95
N ALA A 385 -29.43 -21.84 -21.31
CA ALA A 385 -28.38 -22.61 -20.64
C ALA A 385 -27.43 -23.22 -21.68
N GLN A 386 -26.95 -24.46 -21.51
CA GLN A 386 -26.11 -25.11 -22.51
C GLN A 386 -26.82 -25.21 -23.87
N ASP A 387 -26.19 -24.61 -24.89
CA ASP A 387 -26.64 -24.61 -26.27
C ASP A 387 -25.40 -24.70 -27.19
N GLY A 388 -25.37 -25.74 -28.04
CA GLY A 388 -24.26 -25.98 -28.96
C GLY A 388 -24.26 -25.07 -30.20
N GLY A 389 -25.33 -24.31 -30.48
CA GLY A 389 -25.41 -23.38 -31.61
C GLY A 389 -25.18 -21.92 -31.23
N ALA A 390 -25.22 -21.59 -29.93
CA ALA A 390 -25.23 -20.20 -29.45
C ALA A 390 -23.84 -19.59 -29.21
N GLY A 391 -22.77 -20.27 -29.61
CA GLY A 391 -21.38 -19.80 -29.49
C GLY A 391 -20.74 -20.06 -28.12
N SER A 392 -19.47 -19.67 -27.98
CA SER A 392 -18.55 -20.09 -26.91
C SER A 392 -19.03 -19.86 -25.47
N ARG A 393 -19.99 -18.96 -25.23
CA ARG A 393 -20.59 -18.73 -23.89
C ARG A 393 -21.39 -19.94 -23.40
N TYR A 394 -22.05 -20.63 -24.31
CA TYR A 394 -23.08 -21.62 -23.97
C TYR A 394 -22.68 -23.06 -24.27
N GLU A 395 -21.71 -23.31 -25.15
CA GLU A 395 -21.39 -24.66 -25.64
C GLU A 395 -21.15 -25.68 -24.51
N LEU A 396 -20.51 -25.26 -23.41
CA LEU A 396 -20.16 -26.15 -22.30
C LEU A 396 -21.10 -26.02 -21.08
N GLY A 397 -22.15 -25.18 -21.15
CA GLY A 397 -23.07 -24.95 -20.04
C GLY A 397 -22.44 -24.21 -18.85
N LEU A 398 -21.36 -23.45 -19.09
CA LEU A 398 -20.59 -22.75 -18.05
C LEU A 398 -21.25 -21.42 -17.62
N GLY A 399 -22.21 -20.91 -18.40
CA GLY A 399 -23.04 -19.76 -18.06
C GLY A 399 -24.50 -19.93 -18.50
N VAL A 400 -25.35 -19.01 -18.07
CA VAL A 400 -26.79 -18.94 -18.37
C VAL A 400 -27.21 -17.52 -18.65
N ASP A 401 -28.31 -17.36 -19.39
CA ASP A 401 -29.02 -16.10 -19.52
C ASP A 401 -30.15 -16.04 -18.48
N LEU A 402 -30.17 -14.96 -17.72
CA LEU A 402 -31.24 -14.59 -16.80
C LEU A 402 -32.02 -13.41 -17.36
N LYS A 403 -33.32 -13.38 -17.09
CA LYS A 403 -34.05 -12.11 -17.16
C LYS A 403 -33.48 -11.16 -16.10
N PRO A 404 -33.13 -9.90 -16.45
CA PRO A 404 -32.67 -8.91 -15.48
C PRO A 404 -33.65 -8.80 -14.30
N PRO A 405 -33.16 -8.84 -13.05
CA PRO A 405 -34.01 -8.64 -11.87
C PRO A 405 -34.72 -7.28 -11.92
N ALA A 406 -35.93 -7.19 -11.39
CA ALA A 406 -36.61 -5.90 -11.29
C ALA A 406 -35.87 -4.99 -10.30
N ALA A 407 -35.82 -3.69 -10.59
CA ALA A 407 -35.16 -2.70 -9.71
C ALA A 407 -35.69 -2.76 -8.26
N ALA A 408 -37.01 -2.91 -8.09
CA ALA A 408 -37.65 -3.06 -6.79
C ALA A 408 -37.19 -4.31 -6.02
N ASP A 409 -36.92 -5.43 -6.72
CA ASP A 409 -36.42 -6.66 -6.10
C ASP A 409 -34.97 -6.48 -5.61
N LEU A 410 -34.14 -5.78 -6.39
CA LEU A 410 -32.75 -5.48 -6.02
C LEU A 410 -32.67 -4.51 -4.84
N ASP A 411 -33.52 -3.48 -4.82
CA ASP A 411 -33.57 -2.54 -3.69
C ASP A 411 -34.11 -3.21 -2.42
N ALA A 412 -35.08 -4.12 -2.55
CA ALA A 412 -35.56 -4.93 -1.43
C ALA A 412 -34.47 -5.89 -0.91
N LEU A 413 -33.66 -6.47 -1.78
CA LEU A 413 -32.48 -7.26 -1.40
C LEU A 413 -31.42 -6.40 -0.70
N ALA A 414 -31.12 -5.22 -1.22
CA ALA A 414 -30.17 -4.30 -0.61
C ALA A 414 -30.62 -3.89 0.82
N ALA A 415 -31.90 -3.60 0.99
CA ALA A 415 -32.49 -3.30 2.30
C ALA A 415 -32.41 -4.50 3.27
N ALA A 416 -32.71 -5.71 2.77
CA ALA A 416 -32.62 -6.93 3.57
C ALA A 416 -31.19 -7.29 3.96
N VAL A 417 -30.19 -7.01 3.12
CA VAL A 417 -28.77 -7.21 3.49
C VAL A 417 -28.30 -6.16 4.49
N ALA A 418 -28.76 -4.91 4.36
CA ALA A 418 -28.45 -3.86 5.34
C ALA A 418 -29.04 -4.16 6.72
N HIS A 419 -30.20 -4.83 6.77
CA HIS A 419 -30.89 -5.22 7.99
C HIS A 419 -31.30 -6.70 7.92
N PRO A 420 -30.34 -7.63 8.09
CA PRO A 420 -30.57 -9.05 7.84
C PRO A 420 -31.55 -9.65 8.85
N PRO A 421 -32.49 -10.50 8.40
CA PRO A 421 -33.30 -11.31 9.31
C PRO A 421 -32.42 -12.35 10.03
N ALA A 422 -32.99 -13.07 10.99
CA ALA A 422 -32.28 -14.17 11.64
C ALA A 422 -32.04 -15.32 10.64
N ILE A 423 -30.81 -15.43 10.14
CA ILE A 423 -30.38 -16.49 9.21
C ILE A 423 -29.81 -17.66 10.02
N ALA A 424 -30.49 -18.81 9.98
CA ALA A 424 -30.08 -20.01 10.71
C ALA A 424 -28.82 -20.70 10.15
N ASP A 425 -28.54 -20.50 8.86
CA ASP A 425 -27.42 -21.11 8.17
C ASP A 425 -26.13 -20.27 8.36
N PRO A 426 -25.08 -20.82 9.01
CA PRO A 426 -23.86 -20.07 9.30
C PRO A 426 -23.08 -19.66 8.04
N GLU A 427 -23.15 -20.44 6.94
CA GLU A 427 -22.52 -20.06 5.67
C GLU A 427 -23.19 -18.82 5.10
N LEU A 428 -24.52 -18.79 5.07
CA LEU A 428 -25.28 -17.66 4.54
C LEU A 428 -25.19 -16.42 5.44
N ALA A 429 -25.18 -16.60 6.77
CA ALA A 429 -25.01 -15.50 7.70
C ALA A 429 -23.63 -14.82 7.54
N ALA A 430 -22.56 -15.62 7.43
CA ALA A 430 -21.22 -15.10 7.15
C ALA A 430 -21.17 -14.40 5.79
N LEU A 431 -21.77 -14.99 4.76
CA LEU A 431 -21.82 -14.42 3.42
C LEU A 431 -22.52 -13.04 3.42
N VAL A 432 -23.72 -12.95 4.01
CA VAL A 432 -24.49 -11.70 4.08
C VAL A 432 -23.74 -10.62 4.87
N SER A 433 -23.05 -10.99 5.96
CA SER A 433 -22.27 -10.03 6.76
C SER A 433 -21.07 -9.43 6.01
N ALA A 434 -20.59 -10.10 4.96
CA ALA A 434 -19.49 -9.63 4.13
C ALA A 434 -19.94 -8.79 2.91
N MET A 435 -21.24 -8.72 2.63
CA MET A 435 -21.79 -7.97 1.49
C MET A 435 -21.90 -6.47 1.82
N ALA A 436 -21.62 -5.64 0.81
CA ALA A 436 -21.92 -4.21 0.83
C ALA A 436 -23.12 -3.95 -0.10
N PRO A 437 -24.31 -3.62 0.42
CA PRO A 437 -25.51 -3.44 -0.40
C PRO A 437 -25.41 -2.18 -1.27
N VAL A 438 -25.88 -2.27 -2.52
CA VAL A 438 -25.88 -1.18 -3.50
C VAL A 438 -27.29 -1.05 -4.10
N SER A 439 -27.74 0.20 -4.31
CA SER A 439 -29.06 0.46 -4.91
C SER A 439 -29.12 0.07 -6.38
N SER A 440 -30.31 -0.28 -6.86
CA SER A 440 -30.58 -0.61 -8.26
C SER A 440 -30.28 0.54 -9.23
N ALA A 441 -30.34 1.79 -8.75
CA ALA A 441 -29.96 2.98 -9.52
C ALA A 441 -28.45 3.04 -9.81
N THR A 442 -27.63 2.47 -8.92
CA THR A 442 -26.17 2.43 -9.06
C THR A 442 -25.70 1.13 -9.71
N ASP A 443 -26.30 -0.01 -9.35
CA ASP A 443 -26.03 -1.33 -9.92
C ASP A 443 -27.35 -1.98 -10.37
N PRO A 444 -27.82 -1.69 -11.60
CA PRO A 444 -29.08 -2.24 -12.11
C PRO A 444 -29.00 -3.74 -12.41
N THR A 445 -27.82 -4.34 -12.37
CA THR A 445 -27.60 -5.78 -12.64
C THR A 445 -27.61 -6.62 -11.37
N GLY A 446 -27.45 -5.99 -10.19
CA GLY A 446 -27.29 -6.71 -8.92
C GLY A 446 -25.97 -7.49 -8.84
N ALA A 447 -24.92 -7.02 -9.54
CA ALA A 447 -23.60 -7.63 -9.51
C ALA A 447 -23.01 -7.69 -8.09
N TRP A 448 -23.27 -6.69 -7.24
CA TRP A 448 -22.83 -6.69 -5.84
C TRP A 448 -23.28 -7.95 -5.07
N PHE A 449 -24.50 -8.43 -5.36
CA PHE A 449 -25.10 -9.60 -4.74
C PHE A 449 -24.66 -10.90 -5.43
N LEU A 450 -24.75 -10.95 -6.76
CA LEU A 450 -24.45 -12.15 -7.54
C LEU A 450 -22.97 -12.55 -7.45
N ASN A 451 -22.06 -11.57 -7.46
CA ASN A 451 -20.63 -11.83 -7.29
C ASN A 451 -20.33 -12.42 -5.91
N ALA A 452 -20.98 -11.91 -4.85
CA ALA A 452 -20.80 -12.45 -3.51
C ALA A 452 -21.29 -13.91 -3.40
N CYS A 453 -22.35 -14.29 -4.12
CA CYS A 453 -22.81 -15.68 -4.18
C CYS A 453 -21.92 -16.62 -5.03
N GLY A 454 -20.87 -16.10 -5.68
CA GLY A 454 -19.88 -16.89 -6.42
C GLY A 454 -20.06 -16.90 -7.94
N LEU A 455 -20.95 -16.07 -8.49
CA LEU A 455 -20.99 -15.82 -9.93
C LEU A 455 -19.90 -14.81 -10.28
N GLN A 456 -18.81 -15.25 -10.92
CA GLN A 456 -17.71 -14.36 -11.26
C GLN A 456 -18.01 -13.46 -12.47
N THR A 457 -19.00 -13.79 -13.28
CA THR A 457 -19.47 -12.94 -14.38
C THR A 457 -20.93 -12.59 -14.21
N VAL A 458 -21.20 -11.29 -14.30
CA VAL A 458 -22.52 -10.68 -14.46
C VAL A 458 -22.37 -9.68 -15.60
N TYR A 459 -22.99 -9.96 -16.75
CA TYR A 459 -22.78 -9.21 -17.98
C TYR A 459 -24.11 -8.94 -18.68
N THR A 460 -24.43 -7.67 -18.87
CA THR A 460 -25.62 -7.25 -19.62
C THR A 460 -25.38 -7.49 -21.11
N VAL A 461 -26.14 -8.42 -21.69
CA VAL A 461 -26.11 -8.66 -23.15
C VAL A 461 -26.97 -7.60 -23.84
N ASP A 462 -28.19 -7.40 -23.33
CA ASP A 462 -29.13 -6.38 -23.76
C ASP A 462 -30.07 -5.99 -22.60
N ALA A 463 -31.03 -5.11 -22.85
CA ALA A 463 -31.98 -4.64 -21.83
C ALA A 463 -32.88 -5.74 -21.24
N ALA A 464 -33.01 -6.89 -21.91
CA ALA A 464 -33.84 -8.02 -21.51
C ALA A 464 -33.03 -9.25 -21.05
N THR A 465 -31.70 -9.22 -21.15
CA THR A 465 -30.85 -10.40 -21.00
C THR A 465 -29.58 -10.11 -20.20
N LEU A 466 -29.44 -10.82 -19.08
CA LEU A 466 -28.28 -10.79 -18.21
C LEU A 466 -27.56 -12.15 -18.27
N TYR A 467 -26.36 -12.19 -18.83
CA TYR A 467 -25.51 -13.39 -18.81
C TYR A 467 -24.78 -13.51 -17.48
N VAL A 468 -24.88 -14.68 -16.84
CA VAL A 468 -24.14 -14.99 -15.60
C VAL A 468 -23.33 -16.28 -15.72
N SER A 469 -22.16 -16.30 -15.09
CA SER A 469 -21.28 -17.48 -15.05
C SER A 469 -20.50 -17.55 -13.75
N HIS A 470 -20.20 -18.79 -13.32
CA HIS A 470 -19.25 -19.07 -12.25
C HIS A 470 -17.78 -18.83 -12.67
N LEU A 471 -17.51 -18.77 -13.97
CA LEU A 471 -16.20 -18.42 -14.51
C LEU A 471 -16.06 -16.91 -14.69
N PRO A 472 -14.83 -16.37 -14.61
CA PRO A 472 -14.56 -14.99 -14.96
C PRO A 472 -14.50 -14.91 -16.50
N ALA A 473 -15.63 -14.79 -17.18
CA ALA A 473 -15.69 -14.60 -18.63
C ALA A 473 -15.74 -13.10 -19.00
N PHE A 474 -16.40 -12.26 -18.19
CA PHE A 474 -16.47 -10.80 -18.38
C PHE A 474 -16.90 -10.36 -19.79
N GLY A 475 -17.76 -11.14 -20.46
CA GLY A 475 -18.21 -10.89 -21.83
C GLY A 475 -17.32 -11.51 -22.93
N LEU A 476 -16.13 -12.02 -22.58
CA LEU A 476 -15.19 -12.64 -23.52
C LEU A 476 -15.82 -13.83 -24.24
N VAL A 477 -15.72 -13.79 -25.56
CA VAL A 477 -16.14 -14.85 -26.47
C VAL A 477 -15.09 -15.11 -27.53
N ILE A 478 -15.14 -16.30 -28.11
CA ILE A 478 -14.40 -16.64 -29.32
C ILE A 478 -15.43 -16.80 -30.45
N ALA A 479 -15.28 -16.01 -31.50
CA ALA A 479 -16.02 -16.12 -32.74
C ALA A 479 -15.19 -16.89 -33.77
N GLY A 480 -15.84 -17.79 -34.51
CA GLY A 480 -15.21 -18.57 -35.56
C GLY A 480 -16.03 -19.82 -35.91
N PRO A 481 -15.60 -20.60 -36.90
CA PRO A 481 -16.31 -21.80 -37.29
C PRO A 481 -16.22 -22.88 -36.19
N VAL A 482 -17.26 -23.71 -36.10
CA VAL A 482 -17.31 -24.88 -35.21
C VAL A 482 -16.64 -26.12 -35.83
N ASN A 483 -16.34 -26.05 -37.13
CA ASN A 483 -15.70 -27.10 -37.90
C ASN A 483 -14.64 -26.54 -38.86
N ALA A 484 -13.57 -27.29 -39.08
CA ALA A 484 -12.54 -27.01 -40.07
C ALA A 484 -12.19 -28.29 -40.83
N ALA A 485 -11.87 -28.17 -42.13
CA ALA A 485 -11.31 -29.31 -42.86
C ALA A 485 -9.90 -29.63 -42.35
N VAL A 486 -9.49 -30.90 -42.44
CA VAL A 486 -8.11 -31.30 -42.09
C VAL A 486 -7.13 -30.56 -43.01
N ASN A 487 -6.04 -30.05 -42.44
CA ASN A 487 -5.04 -29.19 -43.07
C ASN A 487 -5.56 -27.83 -43.58
N ALA A 488 -6.80 -27.43 -43.26
CA ALA A 488 -7.32 -26.11 -43.58
C ALA A 488 -7.13 -25.12 -42.42
N ALA A 489 -6.96 -23.85 -42.76
CA ALA A 489 -6.89 -22.75 -41.82
C ALA A 489 -8.30 -22.28 -41.44
N ALA A 490 -8.58 -22.16 -40.15
CA ALA A 490 -9.79 -21.58 -39.60
C ALA A 490 -9.46 -20.33 -38.78
N ASN A 491 -10.02 -19.19 -39.16
CA ASN A 491 -9.81 -17.94 -38.45
C ASN A 491 -10.71 -17.88 -37.21
N LEU A 492 -10.11 -17.55 -36.06
CA LEU A 492 -10.80 -17.34 -34.79
C LEU A 492 -10.48 -15.94 -34.28
N GLN A 493 -11.47 -15.30 -33.66
CA GLN A 493 -11.32 -13.98 -33.06
C GLN A 493 -11.90 -13.97 -31.65
N ALA A 494 -11.11 -13.50 -30.69
CA ALA A 494 -11.57 -13.23 -29.34
C ALA A 494 -12.04 -11.78 -29.25
N ALA A 495 -13.18 -11.58 -28.61
CA ALA A 495 -13.70 -10.25 -28.32
C ALA A 495 -14.37 -10.26 -26.95
N TYR A 496 -14.30 -9.15 -26.23
CA TYR A 496 -15.08 -8.96 -25.00
C TYR A 496 -16.58 -8.77 -25.24
N GLN A 497 -17.02 -8.97 -26.49
CA GLN A 497 -18.36 -8.73 -27.02
C GLN A 497 -18.72 -9.81 -28.04
N ALA A 498 -19.97 -10.26 -28.02
CA ALA A 498 -20.52 -11.09 -29.08
C ALA A 498 -21.09 -10.22 -30.21
N PRO A 499 -21.26 -10.76 -31.44
CA PRO A 499 -22.00 -10.07 -32.49
C PRO A 499 -23.40 -9.68 -32.00
N GLY A 500 -23.69 -8.37 -31.93
CA GLY A 500 -24.95 -7.82 -31.40
C GLY A 500 -24.81 -6.96 -30.14
N ASP A 501 -23.67 -7.02 -29.43
CA ASP A 501 -23.35 -6.17 -28.28
C ASP A 501 -22.92 -4.74 -28.77
N PRO A 502 -23.10 -3.66 -27.98
CA PRO A 502 -22.69 -2.30 -28.37
C PRO A 502 -21.17 -2.16 -28.61
N ALA A 503 -20.80 -1.40 -29.64
CA ALA A 503 -19.60 -1.60 -30.49
C ALA A 503 -18.18 -1.24 -29.97
N ALA A 504 -17.97 -0.91 -28.70
CA ALA A 504 -16.64 -0.47 -28.21
C ALA A 504 -16.11 -1.37 -27.09
N ASN A 505 -14.82 -1.76 -27.11
CA ASN A 505 -14.21 -2.60 -26.06
C ASN A 505 -14.59 -2.11 -24.66
N VAL A 506 -14.97 -3.03 -23.76
CA VAL A 506 -15.49 -2.72 -22.42
C VAL A 506 -14.62 -1.73 -21.64
N VAL A 507 -13.30 -1.82 -21.74
CA VAL A 507 -12.37 -0.90 -21.06
C VAL A 507 -12.46 0.51 -21.64
N ILE A 508 -12.59 0.63 -22.96
CA ILE A 508 -12.72 1.93 -23.64
C ILE A 508 -14.10 2.52 -23.38
N HIS A 509 -15.14 1.72 -23.53
CA HIS A 509 -16.52 2.14 -23.32
C HIS A 509 -16.74 2.64 -21.89
N ASP A 510 -16.46 1.79 -20.90
CA ASP A 510 -16.69 2.12 -19.49
C ASP A 510 -15.73 3.21 -19.03
N GLY A 511 -14.47 3.15 -19.48
CA GLY A 511 -13.46 4.16 -19.17
C GLY A 511 -13.84 5.54 -19.68
N LEU A 512 -14.31 5.65 -20.93
CA LEU A 512 -14.78 6.92 -21.50
C LEU A 512 -16.06 7.42 -20.85
N ALA A 513 -17.03 6.54 -20.61
CA ALA A 513 -18.29 6.92 -19.97
C ALA A 513 -18.06 7.45 -18.55
N ALA A 514 -17.24 6.75 -17.76
CA ALA A 514 -16.87 7.17 -16.40
C ALA A 514 -16.09 8.49 -16.42
N THR A 515 -15.12 8.63 -17.35
CA THR A 515 -14.37 9.88 -17.50
C THR A 515 -15.30 11.04 -17.87
N LEU A 516 -16.26 10.82 -18.79
CA LEU A 516 -17.20 11.87 -19.21
C LEU A 516 -18.09 12.32 -18.07
N ALA A 517 -18.61 11.37 -17.28
CA ALA A 517 -19.41 11.68 -16.10
C ALA A 517 -18.61 12.50 -15.07
N GLN A 518 -17.38 12.12 -14.77
CA GLN A 518 -16.51 12.84 -13.81
C GLN A 518 -16.07 14.22 -14.34
N TRP A 519 -15.77 14.32 -15.63
CA TRP A 519 -15.38 15.57 -16.29
C TRP A 519 -16.52 16.59 -16.28
N THR A 520 -17.72 16.16 -16.64
CA THR A 520 -18.90 17.03 -16.66
C THR A 520 -19.35 17.43 -15.25
N ALA A 521 -19.28 16.50 -14.29
CA ALA A 521 -19.55 16.80 -12.88
C ALA A 521 -18.55 17.82 -12.28
N SER A 522 -17.33 17.88 -12.81
CA SER A 522 -16.31 18.88 -12.44
C SER A 522 -16.35 20.14 -13.30
N GLY A 523 -17.45 20.41 -14.01
CA GLY A 523 -17.68 21.64 -14.77
C GLY A 523 -17.09 21.67 -16.18
N GLY A 524 -16.51 20.56 -16.65
CA GLY A 524 -15.98 20.44 -18.00
C GLY A 524 -17.07 20.26 -19.06
N ALA A 525 -16.86 20.83 -20.27
CA ALA A 525 -17.77 20.62 -21.40
C ALA A 525 -17.59 19.22 -22.01
N ALA A 526 -18.69 18.55 -22.34
CA ALA A 526 -18.66 17.20 -22.92
C ALA A 526 -17.95 17.18 -24.28
N TRP A 527 -17.04 16.21 -24.47
CA TRP A 527 -16.45 15.92 -25.78
C TRP A 527 -17.39 15.09 -26.65
N THR A 528 -17.03 14.94 -27.93
CA THR A 528 -17.76 14.09 -28.88
C THR A 528 -16.90 12.91 -29.27
N ALA A 529 -17.38 11.68 -29.05
CA ALA A 529 -16.74 10.48 -29.59
C ALA A 529 -16.96 10.40 -31.11
N LEU A 530 -15.90 10.15 -31.86
CA LEU A 530 -15.94 10.03 -33.32
C LEU A 530 -16.28 8.60 -33.73
N SER A 531 -17.02 8.45 -34.82
CA SER A 531 -17.16 7.15 -35.48
C SER A 531 -15.80 6.67 -36.01
N ALA A 532 -15.63 5.37 -36.28
CA ALA A 532 -14.37 4.87 -36.85
C ALA A 532 -14.01 5.55 -38.19
N ALA A 533 -15.03 5.88 -39.01
CA ALA A 533 -14.84 6.59 -40.26
C ALA A 533 -14.42 8.06 -40.05
N ASP A 534 -15.04 8.76 -39.09
CA ASP A 534 -14.70 10.14 -38.76
C ASP A 534 -13.32 10.23 -38.09
N ALA A 535 -12.96 9.25 -37.26
CA ALA A 535 -11.64 9.13 -36.65
C ALA A 535 -10.55 8.97 -37.72
N THR A 536 -10.76 8.06 -38.67
CA THR A 536 -9.85 7.84 -39.81
C THR A 536 -9.70 9.12 -40.65
N THR A 537 -10.81 9.80 -40.91
CA THR A 537 -10.80 11.09 -41.63
C THR A 537 -10.00 12.14 -40.87
N ALA A 538 -10.18 12.23 -39.54
CA ALA A 538 -9.46 13.17 -38.70
C ALA A 538 -7.97 12.85 -38.60
N TRP A 539 -7.57 11.58 -38.53
CA TRP A 539 -6.16 11.17 -38.54
C TRP A 539 -5.47 11.58 -39.83
N ASN A 540 -6.12 11.37 -40.98
CA ASN A 540 -5.59 11.77 -42.28
C ASN A 540 -5.56 13.28 -42.48
N ALA A 541 -6.36 14.04 -41.74
CA ALA A 541 -6.39 15.51 -41.74
C ALA A 541 -5.44 16.14 -40.70
N ALA A 542 -4.62 15.35 -39.99
CA ALA A 542 -3.73 15.84 -38.94
C ALA A 542 -2.64 16.79 -39.49
N ALA A 543 -2.47 17.93 -38.85
CA ALA A 543 -1.57 19.00 -39.29
C ALA A 543 -0.14 18.80 -38.76
N PRO A 544 0.92 18.99 -39.58
CA PRO A 544 2.29 19.02 -39.10
C PRO A 544 2.57 20.27 -38.27
N HIS A 545 3.47 20.15 -37.29
CA HIS A 545 3.87 21.23 -36.38
C HIS A 545 5.37 21.45 -36.34
N ALA A 546 5.80 22.71 -36.21
CA ALA A 546 7.18 23.04 -35.84
C ALA A 546 7.39 22.82 -34.33
N ALA A 547 8.62 22.52 -33.92
CA ALA A 547 8.92 22.17 -32.51
C ALA A 547 8.58 23.28 -31.49
N ALA A 548 8.48 24.53 -31.93
CA ALA A 548 8.13 25.69 -31.11
C ALA A 548 6.64 26.07 -31.17
N ASP A 549 5.81 25.30 -31.88
CA ASP A 549 4.39 25.64 -32.04
C ASP A 549 3.66 25.59 -30.68
N PRO A 550 2.79 26.59 -30.39
CA PRO A 550 2.11 26.70 -29.09
C PRO A 550 1.36 25.44 -28.62
N PRO A 551 0.66 24.67 -29.49
CA PRO A 551 -0.06 23.46 -29.06
C PRO A 551 0.87 22.39 -28.48
N LEU A 552 2.10 22.26 -29.01
CA LEU A 552 3.05 21.24 -28.54
C LEU A 552 3.51 21.53 -27.11
N ALA A 553 3.67 22.81 -26.74
CA ALA A 553 4.00 23.20 -25.37
C ALA A 553 2.89 22.82 -24.39
N VAL A 554 1.62 23.04 -24.78
CA VAL A 554 0.45 22.65 -23.97
C VAL A 554 0.35 21.14 -23.82
N PHE A 555 0.55 20.36 -24.89
CA PHE A 555 0.56 18.90 -24.80
C PHE A 555 1.65 18.38 -23.88
N ARG A 556 2.87 18.94 -23.98
CA ARG A 556 3.99 18.56 -23.11
C ARG A 556 3.71 18.88 -21.65
N ALA A 557 3.16 20.07 -21.35
CA ALA A 557 2.77 20.45 -20.00
C ALA A 557 1.66 19.56 -19.42
N ALA A 558 0.78 19.02 -20.27
CA ALA A 558 -0.23 18.04 -19.90
C ALA A 558 0.27 16.58 -19.84
N GLY A 559 1.57 16.32 -20.10
CA GLY A 559 2.16 14.98 -20.09
C GLY A 559 1.82 14.12 -21.33
N LEU A 560 1.40 14.74 -22.43
CA LEU A 560 1.07 14.07 -23.69
C LEU A 560 2.24 14.17 -24.69
N ALA A 561 2.23 13.29 -25.70
CA ALA A 561 3.24 13.27 -26.75
C ALA A 561 3.12 14.50 -27.68
N ASP A 562 4.26 15.10 -28.05
CA ASP A 562 4.37 16.22 -28.98
C ASP A 562 4.78 15.75 -30.39
N LEU A 563 3.79 15.43 -31.21
CA LEU A 563 4.03 14.98 -32.59
C LEU A 563 4.27 16.16 -33.54
N THR A 564 5.47 16.25 -34.10
CA THR A 564 5.81 17.22 -35.16
C THR A 564 5.41 16.75 -36.56
N ALA A 565 5.39 15.43 -36.80
CA ALA A 565 5.07 14.81 -38.09
C ALA A 565 4.01 13.70 -37.94
N PRO A 566 2.71 14.01 -38.08
CA PRO A 566 1.64 13.04 -37.79
C PRO A 566 1.34 12.02 -38.90
N ALA A 567 1.75 12.27 -40.16
CA ALA A 567 1.36 11.41 -41.29
C ALA A 567 1.80 9.92 -41.16
N PRO A 568 3.05 9.58 -40.75
CA PRO A 568 3.43 8.19 -40.52
C PRO A 568 2.65 7.52 -39.37
N ILE A 569 2.20 8.33 -38.39
CA ILE A 569 1.44 7.87 -37.23
C ILE A 569 0.00 7.55 -37.63
N ALA A 570 -0.63 8.38 -38.46
CA ALA A 570 -1.99 8.13 -38.98
C ALA A 570 -2.09 6.76 -39.68
N ALA A 571 -1.15 6.44 -40.57
CA ALA A 571 -1.12 5.14 -41.25
C ALA A 571 -0.94 3.95 -40.27
N GLN A 572 -0.21 4.15 -39.17
CA GLN A 572 -0.04 3.12 -38.14
C GLN A 572 -1.28 2.97 -37.26
N LEU A 573 -2.04 4.04 -37.01
CA LEU A 573 -3.30 3.99 -36.27
C LEU A 573 -4.36 3.19 -37.04
N GLU A 574 -4.45 3.35 -38.36
CA GLU A 574 -5.37 2.58 -39.22
C GLU A 574 -5.09 1.08 -39.22
N ALA A 575 -3.85 0.66 -38.94
CA ALA A 575 -3.48 -0.75 -38.85
C ALA A 575 -3.86 -1.41 -37.51
N LEU A 576 -4.27 -0.63 -36.51
CA LEU A 576 -4.66 -1.15 -35.20
C LEU A 576 -6.07 -1.76 -35.24
N PRO A 577 -6.37 -2.74 -34.37
CA PRO A 577 -7.73 -3.25 -34.25
C PRO A 577 -8.67 -2.13 -33.77
N ALA A 578 -9.71 -1.84 -34.57
CA ALA A 578 -10.64 -0.74 -34.33
C ALA A 578 -11.38 -0.87 -32.98
N GLU A 579 -11.48 -2.08 -32.43
CA GLU A 579 -12.07 -2.30 -31.12
C GLU A 579 -11.19 -1.80 -29.95
N LEU A 580 -9.88 -1.61 -30.16
CA LEU A 580 -8.92 -1.22 -29.11
C LEU A 580 -8.51 0.26 -29.14
N VAL A 581 -9.08 1.04 -30.05
CA VAL A 581 -8.79 2.46 -30.26
C VAL A 581 -10.07 3.22 -30.54
N THR A 582 -10.19 4.42 -29.99
CA THR A 582 -11.26 5.37 -30.31
C THR A 582 -10.70 6.79 -30.38
N ALA A 583 -11.42 7.71 -31.00
CA ALA A 583 -11.01 9.10 -31.06
C ALA A 583 -12.13 10.00 -30.52
N ILE A 584 -11.76 11.01 -29.75
CA ILE A 584 -12.69 12.03 -29.28
C ILE A 584 -12.27 13.40 -29.82
N ALA A 585 -13.24 14.24 -30.16
CA ALA A 585 -13.03 15.63 -30.49
C ALA A 585 -13.23 16.48 -29.23
N LEU A 586 -12.23 17.30 -28.89
CA LEU A 586 -12.34 18.24 -27.77
C LEU A 586 -13.38 19.34 -28.07
N PRO A 587 -14.07 19.87 -27.05
CA PRO A 587 -14.97 21.00 -27.21
C PRO A 587 -14.27 22.21 -27.82
N ALA A 588 -14.98 22.98 -28.64
CA ALA A 588 -14.40 24.09 -29.41
C ALA A 588 -13.62 25.12 -28.55
N ALA A 589 -14.11 25.45 -27.36
CA ALA A 589 -13.44 26.39 -26.46
C ALA A 589 -12.08 25.87 -25.96
N LEU A 590 -12.01 24.60 -25.54
CA LEU A 590 -10.77 23.99 -25.09
C LEU A 590 -9.81 23.78 -26.27
N ALA A 591 -10.32 23.32 -27.42
CA ALA A 591 -9.52 23.16 -28.64
C ALA A 591 -8.89 24.50 -29.07
N ALA A 592 -9.64 25.60 -29.05
CA ALA A 592 -9.10 26.93 -29.37
C ALA A 592 -8.04 27.39 -28.36
N ALA A 593 -8.24 27.16 -27.06
CA ALA A 593 -7.28 27.53 -26.02
C ALA A 593 -5.97 26.74 -26.13
N VAL A 594 -6.04 25.44 -26.48
CA VAL A 594 -4.89 24.59 -26.79
C VAL A 594 -4.15 25.11 -28.02
N LEU A 595 -4.89 25.41 -29.10
CA LEU A 595 -4.30 25.94 -30.33
C LEU A 595 -3.59 27.29 -30.11
N ALA A 596 -4.09 28.09 -29.18
CA ALA A 596 -3.51 29.37 -28.78
C ALA A 596 -2.33 29.26 -27.78
N GLY A 597 -2.03 28.08 -27.23
CA GLY A 597 -0.93 27.90 -26.27
C GLY A 597 -1.22 28.40 -24.86
N THR A 598 -2.49 28.43 -24.44
CA THR A 598 -2.88 29.03 -23.15
C THR A 598 -2.46 28.13 -21.97
N PRO A 599 -1.80 28.64 -20.90
CA PRO A 599 -1.38 27.83 -19.76
C PRO A 599 -2.52 27.06 -19.07
N SER A 600 -3.69 27.69 -18.89
CA SER A 600 -4.85 27.04 -18.28
C SER A 600 -5.40 25.86 -19.09
N ALA A 601 -5.15 25.83 -20.40
CA ALA A 601 -5.53 24.69 -21.24
C ALA A 601 -4.67 23.45 -20.94
N ALA A 602 -3.42 23.65 -20.50
CA ALA A 602 -2.56 22.57 -20.04
C ALA A 602 -3.10 21.95 -18.75
N ASP A 603 -3.59 22.76 -17.80
CA ASP A 603 -4.20 22.27 -16.56
C ASP A 603 -5.49 21.48 -16.84
N ASP A 604 -6.35 21.99 -17.73
CA ASP A 604 -7.57 21.30 -18.13
C ASP A 604 -7.29 19.97 -18.84
N LEU A 605 -6.29 19.94 -19.73
CA LEU A 605 -5.84 18.70 -20.35
C LEU A 605 -5.20 17.75 -19.35
N LYS A 606 -4.35 18.23 -18.44
CA LYS A 606 -3.73 17.42 -17.38
C LYS A 606 -4.81 16.76 -16.51
N ARG A 607 -5.87 17.51 -16.17
CA ARG A 607 -7.04 17.00 -15.45
C ARG A 607 -7.78 15.94 -16.26
N LEU A 608 -8.12 16.21 -17.52
CA LEU A 608 -8.82 15.26 -18.39
C LEU A 608 -8.01 13.96 -18.60
N VAL A 609 -6.70 14.09 -18.83
CA VAL A 609 -5.76 12.98 -18.98
C VAL A 609 -5.65 12.17 -17.68
N GLY A 610 -5.62 12.86 -16.53
CA GLY A 610 -5.67 12.23 -15.21
C GLY A 610 -6.94 11.40 -15.01
N LEU A 611 -8.09 11.88 -15.48
CA LEU A 611 -9.35 11.11 -15.46
C LEU A 611 -9.29 9.90 -16.39
N PHE A 612 -8.71 10.01 -17.58
CA PHE A 612 -8.54 8.85 -18.47
C PHE A 612 -7.65 7.76 -17.83
N ALA A 613 -6.55 8.17 -17.20
CA ALA A 613 -5.67 7.27 -16.47
C ALA A 613 -6.39 6.62 -15.27
N ALA A 614 -7.12 7.41 -14.47
CA ALA A 614 -7.89 6.93 -13.32
C ALA A 614 -8.98 5.91 -13.71
N ASN A 615 -9.57 6.07 -14.89
CA ASN A 615 -10.59 5.18 -15.43
C ASN A 615 -10.02 4.06 -16.33
N GLY A 616 -8.71 3.78 -16.26
CA GLY A 616 -8.11 2.56 -16.78
C GLY A 616 -7.74 2.57 -18.27
N LEU A 617 -7.71 3.73 -18.92
CA LEU A 617 -7.26 3.87 -20.30
C LEU A 617 -5.72 3.80 -20.37
N ALA A 618 -5.19 3.20 -21.44
CA ALA A 618 -3.77 2.87 -21.53
C ALA A 618 -2.93 4.02 -22.12
N SER A 619 -3.52 4.74 -23.07
CA SER A 619 -2.82 5.75 -23.84
C SER A 619 -3.76 6.83 -24.37
N ALA A 620 -3.20 8.03 -24.53
CA ALA A 620 -3.84 9.11 -25.28
C ALA A 620 -2.79 9.79 -26.15
N LEU A 621 -3.17 10.03 -27.41
CA LEU A 621 -2.37 10.70 -28.41
C LEU A 621 -3.12 11.94 -28.93
N PRO A 622 -2.60 13.16 -28.69
CA PRO A 622 -3.20 14.36 -29.24
C PRO A 622 -2.83 14.54 -30.72
N LEU A 623 -3.80 14.95 -31.52
CA LEU A 623 -3.63 15.35 -32.92
C LEU A 623 -4.40 16.66 -33.12
N THR A 624 -3.76 17.63 -33.75
CA THR A 624 -4.43 18.82 -34.29
C THR A 624 -4.76 18.57 -35.75
N THR A 625 -5.91 19.03 -36.20
CA THR A 625 -6.34 18.87 -37.59
C THR A 625 -6.21 20.19 -38.34
N THR A 626 -6.12 20.09 -39.67
CA THR A 626 -6.07 21.25 -40.57
C THR A 626 -7.32 22.14 -40.52
N ASP A 627 -8.44 21.63 -40.01
CA ASP A 627 -9.68 22.38 -39.74
C ASP A 627 -9.77 22.94 -38.30
N HIS A 628 -8.62 23.08 -37.62
CA HIS A 628 -8.49 23.67 -36.27
C HIS A 628 -9.26 22.92 -35.17
N ARG A 629 -9.40 21.60 -35.27
CA ARG A 629 -9.85 20.76 -34.15
C ARG A 629 -8.66 20.16 -33.41
N VAL A 630 -8.91 19.79 -32.16
CA VAL A 630 -7.97 18.98 -31.35
C VAL A 630 -8.66 17.66 -31.07
N ILE A 631 -8.05 16.58 -31.53
CA ILE A 631 -8.52 15.21 -31.39
C ILE A 631 -7.62 14.49 -30.39
N LEU A 632 -8.21 13.76 -29.46
CA LEU A 632 -7.48 12.81 -28.62
C LEU A 632 -7.82 11.39 -29.09
N THR A 633 -6.82 10.70 -29.64
CA THR A 633 -6.92 9.27 -29.93
C THR A 633 -6.59 8.50 -28.66
N ILE A 634 -7.51 7.67 -28.20
CA ILE A 634 -7.45 6.97 -26.92
C ILE A 634 -7.37 5.47 -27.19
N GLY A 635 -6.43 4.80 -26.51
CA GLY A 635 -6.18 3.37 -26.67
C GLY A 635 -6.35 2.58 -25.37
N ALA A 636 -6.88 1.37 -25.48
CA ALA A 636 -6.71 0.32 -24.45
C ALA A 636 -5.34 -0.39 -24.57
N ILE A 637 -4.56 -0.05 -25.58
CA ILE A 637 -3.20 -0.52 -25.86
C ILE A 637 -2.26 0.67 -25.99
N GLY A 638 -0.96 0.41 -26.19
CA GLY A 638 -0.03 1.48 -26.53
C GLY A 638 -0.28 2.00 -27.95
N LEU A 639 -0.32 3.32 -28.13
CA LEU A 639 -0.50 3.95 -29.44
C LEU A 639 0.86 4.27 -30.09
N PRO A 640 0.98 4.25 -31.42
CA PRO A 640 2.13 4.78 -32.12
C PRO A 640 2.45 6.21 -31.69
N GLY A 641 3.73 6.51 -31.44
CA GLY A 641 4.20 7.83 -31.01
C GLY A 641 3.96 8.15 -29.52
N ALA A 642 2.91 7.63 -28.88
CA ALA A 642 2.62 7.87 -27.46
C ALA A 642 3.00 6.69 -26.52
N GLY A 643 3.09 5.46 -27.04
CA GLY A 643 3.27 4.28 -26.21
C GLY A 643 2.10 4.09 -25.23
N VAL A 644 2.40 3.60 -24.02
CA VAL A 644 1.43 3.48 -22.92
C VAL A 644 1.72 4.62 -21.93
N ASN A 645 1.24 5.83 -22.24
CA ASN A 645 1.55 7.03 -21.45
C ASN A 645 0.57 7.29 -20.30
N LEU A 646 -0.60 6.63 -20.28
CA LEU A 646 -1.60 6.80 -19.22
C LEU A 646 -1.59 5.67 -18.18
N SER A 647 -0.82 4.63 -18.42
CA SER A 647 -0.78 3.42 -17.61
C SER A 647 0.64 2.83 -17.61
N ASP A 648 0.97 2.00 -16.62
CA ASP A 648 2.23 1.26 -16.60
C ASP A 648 2.26 0.10 -17.62
N ARG A 649 1.09 -0.37 -18.06
CA ARG A 649 0.90 -1.52 -18.95
C ARG A 649 -0.32 -1.33 -19.85
N ARG A 650 -0.41 -2.14 -20.91
CA ARG A 650 -1.60 -2.19 -21.77
C ARG A 650 -2.82 -2.60 -20.94
N SER A 651 -3.96 -1.96 -21.18
CA SER A 651 -5.20 -2.28 -20.47
C SER A 651 -5.87 -3.55 -20.98
N VAL A 652 -5.52 -4.03 -22.18
CA VAL A 652 -6.07 -5.28 -22.74
C VAL A 652 -4.97 -6.20 -23.30
N GLY A 653 -5.14 -7.52 -23.14
CA GLY A 653 -4.27 -8.55 -23.70
C GLY A 653 -5.00 -9.87 -23.94
N PHE A 654 -4.48 -10.71 -24.83
CA PHE A 654 -5.06 -12.02 -25.15
C PHE A 654 -3.96 -13.07 -25.23
N ARG A 655 -4.21 -14.24 -24.66
CA ARG A 655 -3.32 -15.39 -24.75
C ARG A 655 -4.12 -16.63 -25.10
N TRP A 656 -3.73 -17.28 -26.19
CA TRP A 656 -4.45 -18.41 -26.77
C TRP A 656 -3.77 -19.74 -26.44
N TYR A 657 -4.59 -20.77 -26.25
CA TYR A 657 -4.19 -22.14 -25.96
C TYR A 657 -5.09 -23.12 -26.73
N THR A 658 -4.58 -24.32 -26.98
CA THR A 658 -5.37 -25.45 -27.51
C THR A 658 -5.28 -26.64 -26.57
N VAL A 659 -6.39 -27.35 -26.41
CA VAL A 659 -6.49 -28.60 -25.64
C VAL A 659 -7.15 -29.64 -26.53
N ALA A 660 -6.43 -30.72 -26.83
CA ALA A 660 -6.98 -31.85 -27.58
C ALA A 660 -7.98 -32.62 -26.70
N LEU A 661 -9.25 -32.70 -27.14
CA LEU A 661 -10.30 -33.46 -26.47
C LEU A 661 -10.51 -34.84 -27.12
N ALA A 662 -10.27 -34.94 -28.43
CA ALA A 662 -10.25 -36.19 -29.17
C ALA A 662 -9.28 -36.09 -30.36
N GLY A 663 -8.55 -37.16 -30.64
CA GLY A 663 -7.50 -37.16 -31.67
C GLY A 663 -6.22 -36.42 -31.23
N SER A 664 -5.38 -36.02 -32.18
CA SER A 664 -4.11 -35.33 -31.89
C SER A 664 -4.25 -33.83 -31.65
N GLY A 665 -5.46 -33.27 -31.83
CA GLY A 665 -5.74 -31.84 -31.64
C GLY A 665 -5.27 -30.97 -32.81
N GLY A 666 -5.27 -29.64 -32.59
CA GLY A 666 -4.75 -28.68 -33.55
C GLY A 666 -3.89 -27.61 -32.92
N GLU A 667 -3.22 -26.86 -33.78
CA GLU A 667 -2.29 -25.78 -33.44
C GLU A 667 -2.91 -24.43 -33.77
N ILE A 668 -2.37 -23.39 -33.14
CA ILE A 668 -2.82 -22.01 -33.28
C ILE A 668 -1.64 -21.07 -33.54
N LYS A 669 -1.87 -20.05 -34.36
CA LYS A 669 -0.91 -18.96 -34.60
C LYS A 669 -1.51 -17.61 -34.17
N PRO A 670 -1.38 -17.23 -32.89
CA PRO A 670 -2.07 -16.06 -32.36
C PRO A 670 -1.38 -14.74 -32.71
N ILE A 671 -2.20 -13.71 -32.96
CA ILE A 671 -1.83 -12.30 -33.13
C ILE A 671 -2.87 -11.48 -32.34
N GLY A 672 -2.57 -11.18 -31.07
CA GLY A 672 -3.48 -10.42 -30.21
C GLY A 672 -4.85 -11.07 -30.06
N SER A 673 -5.92 -10.34 -30.38
CA SER A 673 -7.31 -10.81 -30.36
C SER A 673 -7.67 -11.79 -31.48
N ARG A 674 -6.75 -12.10 -32.42
CA ARG A 674 -7.01 -13.00 -33.55
C ARG A 674 -6.06 -14.20 -33.50
N THR A 675 -6.50 -15.34 -34.02
CA THR A 675 -5.63 -16.50 -34.21
C THR A 675 -6.10 -17.32 -35.41
N VAL A 676 -5.18 -18.11 -35.97
CA VAL A 676 -5.48 -19.08 -37.02
C VAL A 676 -5.32 -20.47 -36.44
N PHE A 677 -6.38 -21.28 -36.48
CA PHE A 677 -6.37 -22.68 -36.10
C PHE A 677 -6.10 -23.56 -37.32
N THR A 678 -5.24 -24.57 -37.15
CA THR A 678 -4.97 -25.61 -38.15
C THR A 678 -4.82 -26.96 -37.46
N SER A 679 -5.31 -28.04 -38.08
CA SER A 679 -5.09 -29.40 -37.57
C SER A 679 -4.69 -30.36 -38.68
N ALA A 680 -3.69 -31.20 -38.41
CA ALA A 680 -3.18 -32.20 -39.34
C ALA A 680 -4.00 -33.49 -39.38
N SER A 681 -4.95 -33.68 -38.45
CA SER A 681 -5.78 -34.90 -38.40
C SER A 681 -7.20 -34.59 -37.91
N ALA A 682 -8.13 -35.52 -38.14
CA ALA A 682 -9.48 -35.36 -37.61
C ALA A 682 -9.52 -35.47 -36.08
N GLY A 683 -10.36 -34.68 -35.43
CA GLY A 683 -10.44 -34.64 -33.97
C GLY A 683 -11.27 -33.48 -33.43
N LEU A 684 -11.29 -33.34 -32.10
CA LEU A 684 -11.95 -32.23 -31.40
C LEU A 684 -10.92 -31.50 -30.56
N THR A 685 -10.87 -30.17 -30.70
CA THR A 685 -9.99 -29.30 -29.92
C THR A 685 -10.81 -28.24 -29.21
N ALA A 686 -10.54 -28.03 -27.92
CA ALA A 686 -10.96 -26.83 -27.22
C ALA A 686 -9.91 -25.73 -27.42
N VAL A 687 -10.31 -24.65 -28.05
CA VAL A 687 -9.51 -23.43 -28.14
C VAL A 687 -9.88 -22.55 -26.96
N VAL A 688 -8.89 -22.22 -26.13
CA VAL A 688 -9.06 -21.44 -24.91
C VAL A 688 -8.35 -20.11 -25.09
N VAL A 689 -9.02 -19.01 -24.75
CA VAL A 689 -8.40 -17.69 -24.69
C VAL A 689 -8.48 -17.17 -23.25
N LEU A 690 -7.33 -16.74 -22.74
CA LEU A 690 -7.23 -15.93 -21.54
C LEU A 690 -7.17 -14.46 -21.99
N GLY A 691 -8.22 -13.72 -21.70
CA GLY A 691 -8.27 -12.28 -21.90
C GLY A 691 -7.82 -11.57 -20.62
N TYR A 692 -7.02 -10.53 -20.77
CA TYR A 692 -6.75 -9.56 -19.72
C TYR A 692 -7.47 -8.26 -20.09
N ALA A 693 -8.30 -7.74 -19.18
CA ALA A 693 -8.92 -6.42 -19.30
C ALA A 693 -8.77 -5.72 -17.95
N ARG A 694 -7.98 -4.64 -17.90
CA ARG A 694 -7.70 -3.91 -16.67
C ARG A 694 -8.96 -3.20 -16.20
N ARG A 695 -9.33 -3.47 -14.95
CA ARG A 695 -10.41 -2.76 -14.26
C ARG A 695 -9.82 -1.71 -13.34
N PRO A 696 -10.39 -0.49 -13.31
CA PRO A 696 -9.98 0.54 -12.38
C PRO A 696 -10.01 0.04 -10.94
N GLY A 697 -8.97 0.38 -10.17
CA GLY A 697 -8.88 0.04 -8.75
C GLY A 697 -8.42 -1.39 -8.41
N LEU A 698 -8.29 -2.28 -9.39
CA LEU A 698 -7.75 -3.64 -9.18
C LEU A 698 -6.28 -3.73 -9.61
N ASN A 699 -5.53 -4.64 -8.98
CA ASN A 699 -4.12 -4.89 -9.28
C ASN A 699 -3.94 -6.08 -10.22
N ASP A 700 -2.80 -6.17 -10.89
CA ASP A 700 -2.48 -7.38 -11.64
C ASP A 700 -2.24 -8.59 -10.71
N PRO A 701 -2.38 -9.83 -11.20
CA PRO A 701 -1.99 -11.00 -10.43
C PRO A 701 -0.54 -10.89 -9.95
N TYR A 702 -0.29 -11.28 -8.70
CA TYR A 702 1.02 -11.14 -8.02
C TYR A 702 1.47 -9.69 -7.85
N GLU A 703 0.52 -8.76 -7.66
CA GLU A 703 0.79 -7.35 -7.44
C GLU A 703 -0.04 -6.81 -6.27
N PHE A 704 0.55 -5.92 -5.47
CA PHE A 704 -0.20 -5.09 -4.54
C PHE A 704 0.16 -3.61 -4.72
N ARG A 705 -0.72 -2.74 -4.26
CA ARG A 705 -0.58 -1.28 -4.36
C ARG A 705 -0.77 -0.64 -2.99
N ALA A 706 0.04 0.36 -2.70
CA ALA A 706 -0.15 1.25 -1.55
C ALA A 706 -0.61 2.61 -2.08
N ASP A 707 -1.85 2.98 -1.81
CA ASP A 707 -2.44 4.26 -2.22
C ASP A 707 -2.38 5.28 -1.10
N LEU A 708 -2.20 6.54 -1.47
CA LEU A 708 -2.46 7.68 -0.61
C LEU A 708 -3.92 8.12 -0.73
N PRO A 709 -4.54 8.67 0.33
CA PRO A 709 -5.80 9.37 0.21
C PRO A 709 -5.70 10.57 -0.74
N ASP A 710 -6.79 10.87 -1.43
CA ASP A 710 -6.86 11.98 -2.39
C ASP A 710 -6.40 13.30 -1.76
N GLY A 711 -5.60 14.06 -2.49
CA GLY A 711 -5.03 15.34 -2.03
C GLY A 711 -3.87 15.23 -1.05
N THR A 712 -3.45 14.01 -0.66
CA THR A 712 -2.23 13.81 0.13
C THR A 712 -1.01 13.72 -0.78
N LEU A 713 -0.02 14.59 -0.53
CA LEU A 713 1.23 14.61 -1.27
C LEU A 713 2.40 14.28 -0.34
N LEU A 714 3.37 13.52 -0.87
CA LEU A 714 4.61 13.21 -0.19
C LEU A 714 5.72 14.12 -0.70
N THR A 715 6.47 14.69 0.23
CA THR A 715 7.77 15.30 -0.07
C THR A 715 8.77 14.24 -0.51
N ILE A 716 9.84 14.63 -1.22
CA ILE A 716 10.90 13.71 -1.66
C ILE A 716 11.46 12.83 -0.52
N PRO A 717 11.79 13.34 0.68
CA PRO A 717 12.27 12.50 1.78
C PRO A 717 11.23 11.48 2.27
N GLN A 718 9.95 11.85 2.28
CA GLN A 718 8.87 10.93 2.66
C GLN A 718 8.67 9.84 1.59
N TYR A 719 8.76 10.21 0.30
CA TYR A 719 8.72 9.27 -0.81
C TYR A 719 9.92 8.28 -0.77
N GLU A 720 11.15 8.76 -0.59
CA GLU A 720 12.35 7.92 -0.47
C GLU A 720 12.20 6.90 0.67
N TYR A 721 11.67 7.34 1.82
CA TYR A 721 11.45 6.48 2.98
C TYR A 721 10.33 5.45 2.74
N LEU A 722 9.22 5.83 2.10
CA LEU A 722 8.14 4.92 1.72
C LEU A 722 8.64 3.84 0.76
N MET A 723 9.40 4.22 -0.27
CA MET A 723 9.94 3.27 -1.25
C MET A 723 10.88 2.25 -0.62
N ASN A 724 11.76 2.68 0.30
CA ASN A 724 12.61 1.76 1.07
C ASN A 724 11.77 0.83 1.98
N THR A 725 10.70 1.36 2.59
CA THR A 725 9.80 0.56 3.43
C THR A 725 9.08 -0.52 2.63
N LEU A 726 8.54 -0.16 1.46
CA LEU A 726 7.88 -1.10 0.55
C LEU A 726 8.86 -2.13 -0.02
N GLY A 727 10.11 -1.73 -0.28
CA GLY A 727 11.17 -2.62 -0.74
C GLY A 727 11.56 -3.68 0.29
N GLU A 728 11.65 -3.31 1.58
CA GLU A 728 12.00 -4.25 2.67
C GLU A 728 10.86 -5.23 2.99
N ILE A 729 9.60 -4.82 2.85
CA ILE A 729 8.41 -5.62 3.22
C ILE A 729 7.83 -6.39 2.03
N LEU A 730 8.52 -6.39 0.88
CA LEU A 730 8.04 -7.04 -0.35
C LEU A 730 7.98 -8.57 -0.22
N PRO A 731 6.81 -9.21 -0.41
CA PRO A 731 6.73 -10.67 -0.51
C PRO A 731 7.50 -11.20 -1.73
N ILE A 732 8.13 -12.37 -1.59
CA ILE A 732 8.82 -13.02 -2.71
C ILE A 732 7.84 -13.30 -3.85
N GLY A 733 8.20 -12.90 -5.07
CA GLY A 733 7.41 -13.13 -6.27
C GLY A 733 6.20 -12.19 -6.45
N VAL A 734 6.04 -11.20 -5.57
CA VAL A 734 5.01 -10.17 -5.68
C VAL A 734 5.66 -8.85 -6.09
N LEU A 735 4.98 -8.04 -6.89
CA LEU A 735 5.40 -6.70 -7.29
C LEU A 735 4.63 -5.64 -6.47
N VAL A 736 5.33 -4.56 -6.10
CA VAL A 736 4.66 -3.35 -5.56
C VAL A 736 4.40 -2.39 -6.71
N ASN A 737 3.14 -2.13 -6.99
CA ASN A 737 2.76 -1.10 -7.94
C ASN A 737 2.77 0.27 -7.27
N THR A 738 3.71 1.12 -7.67
CA THR A 738 3.84 2.49 -7.19
C THR A 738 3.48 3.51 -8.28
N PHE A 739 2.86 3.08 -9.40
CA PHE A 739 2.54 3.97 -10.53
C PHE A 739 1.67 5.16 -10.11
N ALA A 740 0.56 4.91 -9.43
CA ALA A 740 -0.33 5.97 -8.94
C ALA A 740 0.41 6.96 -8.03
N LEU A 741 1.17 6.46 -7.05
CA LEU A 741 2.00 7.30 -6.17
C LEU A 741 2.96 8.20 -6.95
N ARG A 742 3.56 7.69 -8.03
CA ARG A 742 4.53 8.43 -8.84
C ARG A 742 3.90 9.45 -9.79
N GLN A 743 2.64 9.24 -10.17
CA GLN A 743 1.92 10.15 -11.07
C GLN A 743 1.23 11.29 -10.33
N SER A 744 0.74 11.04 -9.11
CA SER A 744 -0.11 12.00 -8.40
C SER A 744 0.15 12.11 -6.89
N GLY A 745 1.10 11.37 -6.33
CA GLY A 745 1.32 11.29 -4.89
C GLY A 745 2.61 11.96 -4.38
N VAL A 746 3.39 12.60 -5.25
CA VAL A 746 4.66 13.24 -4.91
C VAL A 746 4.62 14.71 -5.30
N ASP A 747 5.04 15.55 -4.37
CA ASP A 747 5.28 16.98 -4.56
C ASP A 747 6.81 17.18 -4.52
N LEU A 748 7.40 17.52 -5.67
CA LEU A 748 8.85 17.65 -5.77
C LEU A 748 9.32 18.97 -5.17
N ASN A 749 8.66 20.08 -5.50
CA ASN A 749 9.10 21.44 -5.20
C ASN A 749 8.48 22.02 -3.91
N GLY A 750 7.52 21.33 -3.30
CA GLY A 750 6.83 21.74 -2.08
C GLY A 750 5.75 22.81 -2.32
N ASP A 751 5.28 22.98 -3.56
CA ASP A 751 4.27 23.99 -3.91
C ASP A 751 2.83 23.55 -3.63
N GLY A 752 2.63 22.32 -3.15
CA GLY A 752 1.31 21.76 -2.86
C GLY A 752 0.63 21.13 -4.08
N HIS A 753 1.34 20.95 -5.19
CA HIS A 753 0.87 20.26 -6.39
C HIS A 753 1.61 18.95 -6.63
N ALA A 754 0.92 18.02 -7.30
CA ALA A 754 1.51 16.76 -7.69
C ALA A 754 2.36 16.91 -8.95
N ASP A 755 3.59 16.42 -8.87
CA ASP A 755 4.55 16.36 -9.97
C ASP A 755 4.68 14.93 -10.48
N PRO A 756 4.20 14.63 -11.70
CA PRO A 756 4.36 13.30 -12.29
C PRO A 756 5.83 12.97 -12.49
N LEU A 757 6.33 11.94 -11.80
CA LEU A 757 7.71 11.51 -11.96
C LEU A 757 7.91 10.92 -13.36
N PRO A 758 8.93 11.35 -14.12
CA PRO A 758 9.19 10.82 -15.44
C PRO A 758 9.51 9.32 -15.38
N PRO A 759 9.21 8.51 -16.42
CA PRO A 759 9.40 7.06 -16.40
C PRO A 759 10.82 6.59 -16.03
N GLY A 760 11.85 7.41 -16.33
CA GLY A 760 13.24 7.17 -15.96
C GLY A 760 13.62 7.50 -14.51
N ALA A 761 12.86 8.38 -13.84
CA ALA A 761 12.98 8.66 -12.40
C ALA A 761 12.09 7.73 -11.56
N ALA A 762 11.08 7.12 -12.19
CA ALA A 762 10.04 6.31 -11.56
C ALA A 762 10.56 5.03 -10.86
N ARG A 763 11.81 4.60 -11.10
CA ARG A 763 12.45 3.45 -10.43
C ARG A 763 13.62 3.85 -9.55
N THR A 764 13.85 5.15 -9.38
CA THR A 764 15.12 5.71 -8.96
C THR A 764 14.94 6.37 -7.61
N PHE A 765 14.83 5.55 -6.57
CA PHE A 765 15.07 5.98 -5.20
C PHE A 765 16.42 5.42 -4.77
N ARG A 766 17.04 6.04 -3.77
CA ARG A 766 18.29 5.52 -3.21
C ARG A 766 17.97 4.43 -2.18
N PRO A 767 18.41 3.18 -2.38
CA PRO A 767 18.28 2.14 -1.37
C PRO A 767 19.14 2.50 -0.15
N PHE A 768 18.55 2.43 1.05
CA PHE A 768 19.28 2.72 2.28
C PHE A 768 20.26 1.60 2.65
N ARG A 769 19.90 0.35 2.34
CA ARG A 769 20.73 -0.82 2.59
C ARG A 769 21.56 -1.14 1.37
N GLN A 770 22.87 -1.28 1.56
CA GLN A 770 23.78 -1.72 0.51
C GLN A 770 23.70 -3.24 0.33
N ASP A 771 23.59 -3.68 -0.92
CA ASP A 771 23.71 -5.10 -1.25
C ASP A 771 25.14 -5.57 -0.94
N ARG A 772 25.30 -6.31 0.16
CA ARG A 772 26.58 -6.88 0.62
C ARG A 772 27.26 -7.79 -0.42
N HIS A 773 26.60 -8.10 -1.54
CA HIS A 773 27.07 -9.01 -2.59
C HIS A 773 27.65 -8.35 -3.85
N ARG A 774 27.79 -7.02 -3.92
CA ARG A 774 28.38 -6.35 -5.11
C ARG A 774 29.80 -5.79 -4.96
N GLY A 775 30.49 -6.02 -3.84
CA GLY A 775 31.91 -5.65 -3.71
C GLY A 775 32.22 -4.15 -3.85
N LEU A 776 31.20 -3.28 -3.75
CA LEU A 776 31.39 -1.84 -3.64
C LEU A 776 31.78 -1.50 -2.21
N VAL A 777 33.06 -1.69 -1.90
CA VAL A 777 33.69 -1.01 -0.77
C VAL A 777 33.68 0.48 -1.14
N VAL A 778 32.76 1.25 -0.54
CA VAL A 778 32.99 2.69 -0.43
C VAL A 778 34.26 2.82 0.41
N PRO A 779 35.36 3.41 -0.12
CA PRO A 779 36.57 3.54 0.67
C PRO A 779 36.23 4.36 1.93
N PRO A 780 36.81 4.02 3.09
CA PRO A 780 36.68 4.87 4.25
C PRO A 780 37.15 6.27 3.87
N LEU A 781 36.37 7.29 4.25
CA LEU A 781 36.78 8.69 4.21
C LEU A 781 38.23 8.78 4.73
N PRO A 782 39.16 9.46 4.01
CA PRO A 782 40.48 9.67 4.55
C PRO A 782 40.34 10.35 5.92
N ALA A 783 41.00 9.78 6.92
CA ALA A 783 41.11 10.40 8.23
C ALA A 783 41.60 11.83 8.03
N ALA A 784 40.96 12.79 8.71
CA ALA A 784 41.48 14.13 8.79
C ALA A 784 42.93 14.07 9.26
N ASP A 785 43.86 14.50 8.40
CA ASP A 785 45.25 14.69 8.78
C ASP A 785 45.27 15.65 9.98
N ALA A 786 45.70 15.12 11.12
CA ALA A 786 46.22 15.94 12.21
C ALA A 786 47.53 16.55 11.71
N GLY A 787 47.65 17.87 11.84
CA GLY A 787 48.62 18.68 11.11
C GLY A 787 50.09 18.32 11.30
N ALA A 788 50.84 18.62 10.23
CA ALA A 788 52.17 19.22 10.26
C ALA A 788 52.19 20.35 9.22
#